data_AF-A0A8H7C2U6-F1
#
_entry.id   AF-A0A8H7C2U6-F1
#
_cell.length_a   1.000
_cell.length_b   1.000
_cell.length_c   1.000
_cell.angle_alpha   90.00
_cell.angle_beta   90.00
_cell.angle_gamma   90.00
#
_symmetry.space_group_name_H-M   'P 1'
#
loop_
_entity.id
_entity.type
_entity.pdbx_description
1 polymer ?
#
loop_
_entity_poly.entity_id
_entity_poly.type
_entity_poly.pdbx_seq_one_letter_code
_entity_poly.pdbx_strand_id
1 'polypeptide(L)'
;MTSTDETLNDALSRRPNDWPSVTRVGSHPLVPAPDSSTIFVLKYQDGQTQAKAQQQAFKTQAPQSVEEAVEKGIVVLHPRDRCYVFLCDPEGRGADHDVLLGMTMSYDELSKDNQADLRQLRERVIGEPKDGLIAYEQQTERVAKNGRGEHCHTVGLAYQKPRTMTAPHVTMKQSLGESMALPREVLSCAIAGLREKAGYLLDLMDDMAMIYNTPRIGCHQNTCYPAMQINVARAVDGTQVPEDGHISALGEAGNPHYDPQDSAVGLTCMLNLSRPHANVDDEVFTVLGLGLAFVIPPLSGIYFSGLYLHTGRQPVYRPGIRAEEGDYYRVTLICYPARDVLHNHGCLALGPGPDGGVLTHKSEQRTSWIPPPKTEHANFLRDGLAMMDRRSYIEFVMMCFYQQLEFQLHDVDRSFDLRLDAERFVEAFSYVDGTNQRVSPRPFEGLDRRARVHEKSKAIANARKKWVGPLHRDQGQKRKAEEGLEAEGRRSKRKRGPNKGEEDDEDEDEDEDEEEDGDGDEDDDDDEEEDGDGDEDDDEDGDGDGDEDGDEDERIIVSDGSDAQPMEIDHTVFKVLGTFPAVTETDVQLAIRGVTSRETSIDLDAPVAAAGGELNLAGTARLVASRHLALARYWALHNAKPIMGAIYLMLNVLVWETLEREAKLSYQPHHPLHVFRTHVEQYNLEKMKKRSRPVIEWSGVCPSVPCPSGTTSVRYTPAVFKTKDKVGNGVFREGEGKIEDQMVSLLALFCDLPLKDRWQAIFTRVVIDRLGVAMLFVDSVSAFLNCTVEHTLGVLAHPSKEFVQARSLFHASRLKVDLTTSLGVLYAKVCAGWADYQWLFSTVVAGTQNQGICREPVGALMQGVEESNPFVTRLDLLPAPTRRVLDRHPALRKLALILYLSLPLLDDPDATSSDRLHRMFLNVVKAKLDKRLPFRDAAPSRRRILEGDGPFSDRYLTTASGFFSALIFRGITISTQFLFEQPTLFRNLAAWKASYRPHMPTGEHRNDDVRLALDAWKPVNPYVCCVAAYGNSAPARHPLNARKYWKDAEKWAEDTKLLERGSYSCLEFYNLVKRSKLRAFGTLTSYLLTADYVSAGLVRPMTDEEAGTLIKSVGAGARKGLTTLGYSVKTTADITKAFREVRSTLEMIFTEEEKAKMGYGGVMLEHALCKLARLGKLKVMKKVFKEYLE
;
A
#
# COMPACT_ATOMS: atom_id res chain seq x y z
N MET A 1 19.15 -18.87 44.96
CA MET A 1 20.59 -18.98 45.32
C MET A 1 21.28 -17.70 44.88
N THR A 2 22.21 -17.13 45.67
CA THR A 2 23.11 -16.10 45.12
C THR A 2 24.00 -16.76 44.08
N SER A 3 24.39 -16.06 43.01
CA SER A 3 25.53 -16.48 42.18
C SER A 3 26.76 -16.50 43.07
N THR A 4 27.04 -17.64 43.71
CA THR A 4 28.28 -17.81 44.46
C THR A 4 29.42 -17.73 43.46
N ASP A 5 30.59 -17.26 43.89
CA ASP A 5 31.77 -17.29 43.02
C ASP A 5 32.05 -18.71 42.50
N GLU A 6 31.60 -19.73 43.24
CA GLU A 6 31.63 -21.14 42.85
C GLU A 6 30.77 -21.47 41.62
N THR A 7 29.50 -21.06 41.55
CA THR A 7 28.65 -21.34 40.38
C THR A 7 29.15 -20.61 39.13
N LEU A 8 29.64 -19.38 39.30
CA LEU A 8 30.27 -18.64 38.21
C LEU A 8 31.54 -19.37 37.73
N ASN A 9 32.42 -19.79 38.64
CA ASN A 9 33.65 -20.49 38.28
C ASN A 9 33.37 -21.85 37.62
N ASP A 10 32.35 -22.57 38.07
CA ASP A 10 31.93 -23.84 37.44
C ASP A 10 31.43 -23.59 36.01
N ALA A 11 30.53 -22.62 35.81
CA ALA A 11 30.05 -22.24 34.49
C ALA A 11 31.19 -21.80 33.56
N LEU A 12 32.13 -20.98 34.05
CA LEU A 12 33.29 -20.53 33.26
C LEU A 12 34.23 -21.69 32.92
N SER A 13 34.39 -22.68 33.81
CA SER A 13 35.24 -23.86 33.56
C SER A 13 34.68 -24.80 32.48
N ARG A 14 33.36 -24.81 32.31
CA ARG A 14 32.63 -25.64 31.32
C ARG A 14 32.31 -24.89 30.04
N ARG A 15 32.60 -23.59 29.98
CA ARG A 15 32.21 -22.71 28.88
C ARG A 15 32.87 -23.16 27.57
N PRO A 16 32.09 -23.33 26.48
CA PRO A 16 32.65 -23.65 25.17
C PRO A 16 33.69 -22.61 24.69
N ASN A 17 34.78 -23.08 24.08
CA ASN A 17 35.87 -22.21 23.61
C ASN A 17 35.47 -21.27 22.47
N ASP A 18 34.40 -21.60 21.74
CA ASP A 18 33.87 -20.79 20.65
C ASP A 18 32.93 -19.68 21.13
N TRP A 19 32.52 -19.68 22.40
CA TRP A 19 31.76 -18.58 23.01
C TRP A 19 32.68 -17.42 23.43
N PRO A 20 32.14 -16.19 23.59
CA PRO A 20 32.97 -15.07 24.04
C PRO A 20 33.51 -15.38 25.44
N SER A 21 34.79 -15.09 25.68
CA SER A 21 35.36 -15.18 27.03
C SER A 21 34.66 -14.16 27.92
N VAL A 22 34.28 -14.58 29.13
CA VAL A 22 33.59 -13.73 30.11
C VAL A 22 34.56 -13.45 31.25
N THR A 23 34.72 -12.19 31.61
CA THR A 23 35.52 -11.77 32.76
C THR A 23 34.68 -10.92 33.68
N ARG A 24 34.67 -11.26 34.97
CA ARG A 24 34.05 -10.40 36.00
C ARG A 24 35.05 -9.31 36.39
N VAL A 25 34.60 -8.06 36.41
CA VAL A 25 35.42 -6.90 36.79
C VAL A 25 34.84 -6.20 38.02
N GLY A 26 35.69 -5.60 38.84
CA GLY A 26 35.26 -4.90 40.06
C GLY A 26 34.64 -3.51 39.81
N SER A 27 34.91 -2.89 38.66
CA SER A 27 34.32 -1.60 38.27
C SER A 27 34.33 -1.43 36.75
N HIS A 28 33.47 -0.55 36.24
CA HIS A 28 33.42 -0.17 34.83
C HIS A 28 32.97 1.31 34.72
N PRO A 29 33.58 2.14 33.87
CA PRO A 29 33.32 3.59 33.84
C PRO A 29 31.88 3.97 33.48
N LEU A 30 31.17 3.09 32.77
CA LEU A 30 29.76 3.28 32.40
C LEU A 30 28.76 2.78 33.46
N VAL A 31 29.22 2.29 34.61
CA VAL A 31 28.36 1.80 35.71
C VAL A 31 28.33 2.84 36.85
N PRO A 32 27.16 3.41 37.20
CA PRO A 32 27.08 4.52 38.18
C PRO A 32 27.51 4.18 39.61
N ALA A 33 27.34 2.92 40.05
CA ALA A 33 27.57 2.47 41.43
C ALA A 33 28.26 1.09 41.47
N PRO A 34 29.54 1.00 41.07
CA PRO A 34 30.22 -0.27 40.79
C PRO A 34 30.34 -1.18 42.03
N ASP A 35 30.49 -0.63 43.23
CA ASP A 35 30.79 -1.39 44.46
C ASP A 35 29.69 -2.38 44.89
N SER A 36 28.48 -2.25 44.34
CA SER A 36 27.34 -3.13 44.63
C SER A 36 26.86 -3.93 43.42
N SER A 37 27.59 -3.88 42.30
CA SER A 37 27.18 -4.45 41.03
C SER A 37 28.11 -5.54 40.55
N THR A 38 27.53 -6.60 40.00
CA THR A 38 28.30 -7.66 39.34
C THR A 38 28.48 -7.30 37.87
N ILE A 39 29.70 -6.95 37.47
CA ILE A 39 29.98 -6.48 36.12
C ILE A 39 30.72 -7.56 35.34
N PHE A 40 30.16 -7.94 34.20
CA PHE A 40 30.75 -8.89 33.25
C PHE A 40 31.18 -8.16 31.98
N VAL A 41 32.37 -8.51 31.51
CA VAL A 41 32.94 -8.03 30.25
C VAL A 41 33.18 -9.22 29.34
N LEU A 42 32.56 -9.19 28.17
CA LEU A 42 32.66 -10.22 27.14
C LEU A 42 33.70 -9.79 26.12
N LYS A 43 34.51 -10.74 25.66
CA LYS A 43 35.49 -10.51 24.61
C LYS A 43 35.44 -11.65 23.60
N TYR A 44 35.24 -11.30 22.33
CA TYR A 44 35.50 -12.22 21.22
C TYR A 44 36.98 -12.12 20.84
N GLN A 45 37.57 -13.25 20.46
CA GLN A 45 38.95 -13.26 19.95
C GLN A 45 39.00 -12.54 18.60
N ASP A 46 38.04 -12.86 17.72
CA ASP A 46 37.84 -12.21 16.43
C ASP A 46 36.37 -12.35 15.95
N GLY A 47 36.08 -11.81 14.76
CA GLY A 47 34.75 -11.92 14.15
C GLY A 47 34.36 -13.33 13.70
N GLN A 48 35.32 -14.22 13.44
CA GLN A 48 35.03 -15.63 13.10
C GLN A 48 34.59 -16.40 14.35
N THR A 49 35.23 -16.16 15.50
CA THR A 49 34.82 -16.77 16.78
C THR A 49 33.38 -16.40 17.10
N GLN A 50 32.99 -15.14 16.87
CA GLN A 50 31.61 -14.72 17.05
C GLN A 50 30.63 -15.45 16.11
N ALA A 51 30.94 -15.55 14.82
CA ALA A 51 30.10 -16.26 13.87
C ALA A 51 29.90 -17.73 14.30
N LYS A 52 30.99 -18.39 14.73
CA LYS A 52 30.96 -19.75 15.30
C LYS A 52 30.11 -19.83 16.56
N ALA A 53 30.29 -18.91 17.52
CA ALA A 53 29.50 -18.85 18.75
C ALA A 53 27.99 -18.85 18.48
N GLN A 54 27.58 -18.10 17.46
CA GLN A 54 26.18 -17.94 17.09
C GLN A 54 25.65 -19.14 16.31
N GLN A 55 26.44 -19.73 15.42
CA GLN A 55 26.12 -21.01 14.80
C GLN A 55 25.96 -22.12 15.84
N GLN A 56 26.82 -22.12 16.87
CA GLN A 56 26.72 -23.04 17.99
C GLN A 56 25.50 -22.74 18.87
N ALA A 57 25.17 -21.46 19.07
CA ALA A 57 23.97 -21.05 19.82
C ALA A 57 22.69 -21.63 19.21
N PHE A 58 22.57 -21.73 17.89
CA PHE A 58 21.43 -22.40 17.24
C PHE A 58 21.34 -23.90 17.50
N LYS A 59 22.48 -24.55 17.76
CA LYS A 59 22.53 -25.97 18.10
C LYS A 59 22.35 -26.19 19.61
N THR A 60 22.45 -25.12 20.40
CA THR A 60 22.40 -25.19 21.85
C THR A 60 20.94 -25.08 22.29
N GLN A 61 20.42 -26.17 22.86
CA GLN A 61 19.12 -26.14 23.51
C GLN A 61 19.18 -25.25 24.75
N ALA A 62 18.19 -24.39 24.91
CA ALA A 62 18.10 -23.53 26.09
C ALA A 62 17.97 -24.35 27.38
N PRO A 63 18.68 -23.95 28.45
CA PRO A 63 18.60 -24.64 29.73
C PRO A 63 17.19 -24.52 30.34
N GLN A 64 16.72 -25.58 31.01
CA GLN A 64 15.48 -25.62 31.78
C GLN A 64 15.61 -24.92 33.13
N SER A 65 16.80 -25.00 33.73
CA SER A 65 17.06 -24.53 35.08
C SER A 65 18.39 -23.80 35.16
N VAL A 66 18.62 -23.18 36.32
CA VAL A 66 19.90 -22.53 36.64
C VAL A 66 21.04 -23.55 36.64
N GLU A 67 20.80 -24.75 37.17
CA GLU A 67 21.78 -25.83 37.25
C GLU A 67 22.18 -26.30 35.86
N GLU A 68 21.21 -26.57 34.98
CA GLU A 68 21.48 -26.97 33.60
C GLU A 68 22.23 -25.87 32.82
N ALA A 69 21.92 -24.59 33.09
CA ALA A 69 22.65 -23.48 32.49
C ALA A 69 24.14 -23.52 32.89
N VAL A 70 24.42 -23.68 34.19
CA VAL A 70 25.79 -23.80 34.71
C VAL A 70 26.51 -25.02 34.11
N GLU A 71 25.83 -26.18 34.04
CA GLU A 71 26.38 -27.40 33.43
C GLU A 71 26.77 -27.23 31.96
N LYS A 72 25.98 -26.44 31.21
CA LYS A 72 26.24 -26.07 29.81
C LYS A 72 27.28 -24.94 29.65
N GLY A 73 27.85 -24.45 30.74
CA GLY A 73 28.82 -23.35 30.72
C GLY A 73 28.21 -21.97 30.41
N ILE A 74 26.90 -21.83 30.63
CA ILE A 74 26.16 -20.58 30.51
C ILE A 74 26.28 -19.81 31.82
N VAL A 75 26.68 -18.54 31.75
CA VAL A 75 26.78 -17.68 32.94
C VAL A 75 25.38 -17.20 33.32
N VAL A 76 24.97 -17.48 34.56
CA VAL A 76 23.65 -17.10 35.08
C VAL A 76 23.73 -15.77 35.82
N LEU A 77 22.84 -14.85 35.44
CA LEU A 77 22.75 -13.48 35.93
C LEU A 77 21.49 -13.33 36.78
N HIS A 78 21.65 -12.98 38.04
CA HIS A 78 20.54 -12.83 38.97
C HIS A 78 20.23 -11.34 39.20
N PRO A 79 18.97 -10.87 39.08
CA PRO A 79 18.67 -9.45 39.27
C PRO A 79 19.07 -8.85 40.62
N ARG A 80 19.02 -9.66 41.68
CA ARG A 80 19.52 -9.29 43.02
C ARG A 80 21.00 -8.88 43.05
N ASP A 81 21.80 -9.39 42.12
CA ASP A 81 23.25 -9.15 42.05
C ASP A 81 23.59 -7.91 41.18
N ARG A 82 22.56 -7.17 40.74
CA ARG A 82 22.67 -5.91 39.99
C ARG A 82 23.61 -6.03 38.78
N CYS A 83 23.40 -7.06 37.98
CA CYS A 83 24.32 -7.45 36.92
C CYS A 83 24.38 -6.44 35.77
N TYR A 84 25.57 -6.26 35.20
CA TYR A 84 25.82 -5.57 33.94
C TYR A 84 26.67 -6.44 33.03
N VAL A 85 26.42 -6.37 31.73
CA VAL A 85 27.12 -7.13 30.70
C VAL A 85 27.58 -6.19 29.60
N PHE A 86 28.88 -6.04 29.45
CA PHE A 86 29.52 -5.25 28.41
C PHE A 86 30.20 -6.16 27.38
N LEU A 87 30.25 -5.71 26.13
CA LEU A 87 31.11 -6.28 25.10
C LEU A 87 32.30 -5.35 24.88
N CYS A 88 33.51 -5.89 25.03
CA CYS A 88 34.74 -5.15 24.77
C CYS A 88 34.76 -4.60 23.35
N ASP A 89 35.19 -3.35 23.22
CA ASP A 89 35.54 -2.77 21.93
C ASP A 89 36.65 -3.60 21.25
N PRO A 90 36.44 -4.11 20.02
CA PRO A 90 37.46 -4.92 19.34
C PRO A 90 38.76 -4.17 19.07
N GLU A 91 38.67 -2.85 19.00
CA GLU A 91 39.80 -1.96 18.73
C GLU A 91 40.53 -1.55 20.01
N GLY A 92 40.03 -1.98 21.18
CA GLY A 92 40.67 -1.71 22.47
C GLY A 92 40.78 -0.23 22.80
N ARG A 93 39.88 0.62 22.28
CA ARG A 93 39.96 2.08 22.46
C ARG A 93 39.70 2.54 23.89
N GLY A 94 39.17 1.66 24.73
CA GLY A 94 38.92 1.93 26.15
C GLY A 94 37.55 1.40 26.59
N ALA A 95 37.36 1.28 27.91
CA ALA A 95 36.11 0.81 28.50
C ALA A 95 34.94 1.81 28.33
N ASP A 96 35.22 3.04 27.93
CA ASP A 96 34.22 4.03 27.50
C ASP A 96 33.65 3.74 26.10
N HIS A 97 34.33 2.90 25.33
CA HIS A 97 33.89 2.39 24.03
C HIS A 97 33.24 1.00 24.10
N ASP A 98 33.22 0.38 25.28
CA ASP A 98 32.55 -0.90 25.48
C ASP A 98 31.04 -0.76 25.32
N VAL A 99 30.41 -1.80 24.79
CA VAL A 99 28.99 -1.77 24.45
C VAL A 99 28.20 -2.51 25.52
N LEU A 100 27.29 -1.81 26.21
CA LEU A 100 26.34 -2.47 27.10
C LEU A 100 25.42 -3.41 26.28
N LEU A 101 25.45 -4.70 26.58
CA LEU A 101 24.65 -5.75 25.96
C LEU A 101 23.47 -6.18 26.82
N GLY A 102 23.58 -6.04 28.14
CA GLY A 102 22.49 -6.34 29.03
C GLY A 102 22.74 -5.89 30.46
N MET A 103 21.67 -5.79 31.23
CA MET A 103 21.68 -5.47 32.64
C MET A 103 20.40 -5.96 33.31
N THR A 104 20.45 -6.09 34.63
CA THR A 104 19.28 -6.50 35.42
C THR A 104 18.87 -5.42 36.41
N MET A 105 17.58 -5.38 36.69
CA MET A 105 16.97 -4.55 37.71
C MET A 105 16.10 -5.41 38.60
N SER A 106 16.45 -5.49 39.88
CA SER A 106 15.60 -6.12 40.88
C SER A 106 14.50 -5.18 41.37
N TYR A 107 13.43 -5.77 41.90
CA TYR A 107 12.31 -5.03 42.47
C TYR A 107 12.72 -4.04 43.56
N ASP A 108 13.68 -4.43 44.42
CA ASP A 108 14.14 -3.62 45.55
C ASP A 108 14.98 -2.40 45.12
N GLU A 109 15.42 -2.37 43.87
CA GLU A 109 16.14 -1.22 43.31
C GLU A 109 15.21 -0.12 42.81
N LEU A 110 13.97 -0.47 42.49
CA LEU A 110 12.98 0.50 42.06
C LEU A 110 12.58 1.41 43.23
N SER A 111 12.29 2.67 42.90
CA SER A 111 11.63 3.59 43.83
C SER A 111 10.33 2.98 44.39
N LYS A 112 9.93 3.38 45.60
CA LYS A 112 8.70 2.88 46.24
C LYS A 112 7.45 3.13 45.40
N ASP A 113 7.43 4.21 44.64
CA ASP A 113 6.33 4.56 43.73
C ASP A 113 6.31 3.60 42.54
N ASN A 114 7.45 3.37 41.88
CA ASN A 114 7.55 2.39 40.78
C ASN A 114 7.23 0.96 41.24
N GLN A 115 7.61 0.61 42.48
CA GLN A 115 7.25 -0.67 43.09
C GLN A 115 5.73 -0.80 43.31
N ALA A 116 5.07 0.26 43.77
CA ALA A 116 3.62 0.30 43.90
C ALA A 116 2.93 0.19 42.53
N ASP A 117 3.42 0.94 41.55
CA ASP A 117 2.90 0.94 40.17
C ASP A 117 3.04 -0.45 39.53
N LEU A 118 4.19 -1.12 39.64
CA LEU A 118 4.37 -2.48 39.12
C LEU A 118 3.45 -3.50 39.79
N ARG A 119 3.21 -3.38 41.10
CA ARG A 119 2.24 -4.25 41.79
C ARG A 119 0.83 -4.01 41.28
N GLN A 120 0.41 -2.76 41.18
CA GLN A 120 -0.91 -2.42 40.67
C GLN A 120 -1.09 -2.88 39.22
N LEU A 121 -0.07 -2.67 38.39
CA LEU A 121 -0.01 -3.13 37.01
C LEU A 121 -0.14 -4.65 36.92
N ARG A 122 0.58 -5.41 37.75
CA ARG A 122 0.44 -6.87 37.84
C ARG A 122 -0.99 -7.27 38.17
N GLU A 123 -1.60 -6.68 39.21
CA GLU A 123 -2.96 -7.06 39.60
C GLU A 123 -3.99 -6.70 38.51
N ARG A 124 -3.75 -5.66 37.71
CA ARG A 124 -4.61 -5.28 36.59
C ARG A 124 -4.45 -6.20 35.37
N VAL A 125 -3.23 -6.60 35.04
CA VAL A 125 -2.94 -7.44 33.86
C VAL A 125 -3.28 -8.90 34.15
N ILE A 126 -2.85 -9.43 35.30
CA ILE A 126 -3.06 -10.83 35.67
C ILE A 126 -4.47 -11.02 36.25
N GLY A 127 -4.85 -10.18 37.21
CA GLY A 127 -6.12 -10.27 37.94
C GLY A 127 -6.41 -11.67 38.50
N GLU A 128 -7.68 -12.05 38.48
CA GLU A 128 -8.13 -13.42 38.77
C GLU A 128 -8.26 -14.16 37.43
N PRO A 129 -7.42 -15.19 37.18
CA PRO A 129 -7.55 -15.99 35.97
C PRO A 129 -8.91 -16.68 35.92
N LYS A 130 -9.52 -16.71 34.74
CA LYS A 130 -10.81 -17.34 34.49
C LYS A 130 -10.76 -18.05 33.15
N ASP A 131 -11.22 -19.30 33.11
CA ASP A 131 -11.28 -20.12 31.90
C ASP A 131 -9.92 -20.23 31.18
N GLY A 132 -8.82 -20.28 31.94
CA GLY A 132 -7.46 -20.36 31.38
C GLY A 132 -6.87 -19.04 30.89
N LEU A 133 -7.58 -17.91 31.06
CA LEU A 133 -7.17 -16.59 30.58
C LEU A 133 -6.90 -15.63 31.74
N ILE A 134 -5.86 -14.81 31.63
CA ILE A 134 -5.60 -13.72 32.58
C ILE A 134 -6.59 -12.55 32.37
N ALA A 135 -6.72 -11.67 33.36
CA ALA A 135 -7.68 -10.55 33.31
C ALA A 135 -7.53 -9.63 32.08
N TYR A 136 -6.31 -9.46 31.58
CA TYR A 136 -6.08 -8.75 30.32
C TYR A 136 -6.68 -9.48 29.12
N GLU A 137 -6.46 -10.79 28.99
CA GLU A 137 -6.93 -11.61 27.87
C GLU A 137 -8.46 -11.78 27.85
N GLN A 138 -9.11 -11.66 29.01
CA GLN A 138 -10.56 -11.66 29.14
C GLN A 138 -11.23 -10.43 28.48
N GLN A 139 -10.47 -9.37 28.16
CA GLN A 139 -10.98 -8.17 27.49
C GLN A 139 -11.01 -8.34 25.97
N THR A 140 -11.81 -9.29 25.46
CA THR A 140 -11.82 -9.74 24.05
C THR A 140 -11.95 -8.62 23.01
N GLU A 141 -12.62 -7.51 23.33
CA GLU A 141 -12.75 -6.35 22.43
C GLU A 141 -11.47 -5.51 22.28
N ARG A 142 -10.49 -5.69 23.19
CA ARG A 142 -9.29 -4.84 23.31
C ARG A 142 -7.98 -5.60 23.04
N VAL A 143 -8.04 -6.92 23.08
CA VAL A 143 -6.89 -7.80 22.90
C VAL A 143 -6.81 -8.19 21.43
N ALA A 144 -5.71 -7.83 20.78
CA ALA A 144 -5.41 -8.32 19.44
C ALA A 144 -4.18 -9.22 19.50
N LYS A 145 -4.39 -10.46 19.05
CA LYS A 145 -3.33 -11.41 18.78
C LYS A 145 -2.42 -10.82 17.70
N ASN A 146 -1.10 -10.96 17.87
CA ASN A 146 -0.12 -10.45 16.89
C ASN A 146 0.08 -11.39 15.68
N GLY A 147 -0.70 -12.48 15.60
CA GLY A 147 -0.60 -13.52 14.57
C GLY A 147 0.59 -14.48 14.72
N ARG A 148 1.48 -14.27 15.70
CA ARG A 148 2.64 -15.15 15.94
C ARG A 148 2.39 -16.26 16.95
N GLY A 149 1.43 -16.05 17.84
CA GLY A 149 1.06 -16.99 18.90
C GLY A 149 -0.27 -16.60 19.51
N GLU A 150 -0.92 -17.55 20.17
CA GLU A 150 -2.24 -17.35 20.76
C GLU A 150 -2.21 -16.36 21.94
N HIS A 151 -1.15 -16.41 22.73
CA HIS A 151 -0.99 -15.66 23.98
C HIS A 151 0.06 -14.55 23.89
N CYS A 152 0.16 -13.96 22.70
CA CYS A 152 1.16 -12.97 22.34
C CYS A 152 0.47 -11.70 21.80
N HIS A 153 0.37 -10.66 22.65
CA HIS A 153 -0.51 -9.52 22.41
C HIS A 153 0.28 -8.24 22.18
N THR A 154 0.10 -7.59 21.03
CA THR A 154 0.78 -6.32 20.74
C THR A 154 0.12 -5.15 21.46
N VAL A 155 0.94 -4.36 22.17
CA VAL A 155 0.51 -3.14 22.87
C VAL A 155 1.37 -1.99 22.37
N GLY A 156 0.76 -0.96 21.77
CA GLY A 156 1.49 0.21 21.24
C GLY A 156 1.47 0.30 19.70
N LEU A 157 2.65 0.43 19.07
CA LEU A 157 2.77 0.61 17.62
C LEU A 157 2.78 -0.71 16.85
N ALA A 158 2.15 -0.70 15.67
CA ALA A 158 2.24 -1.76 14.68
C ALA A 158 3.18 -1.34 13.55
N TYR A 159 4.02 -2.26 13.09
CA TYR A 159 4.86 -2.06 11.91
C TYR A 159 4.40 -2.96 10.75
N GLN A 160 3.99 -2.34 9.65
CA GLN A 160 3.59 -3.04 8.43
C GLN A 160 4.79 -3.24 7.52
N LYS A 161 5.47 -4.39 7.67
CA LYS A 161 6.69 -4.74 6.91
C LYS A 161 6.57 -4.50 5.38
N PRO A 162 5.49 -4.90 4.67
CA PRO A 162 5.40 -4.70 3.22
C PRO A 162 5.36 -3.24 2.77
N ARG A 163 4.91 -2.33 3.65
CA ARG A 163 4.79 -0.89 3.36
C ARG A 163 5.86 -0.06 4.06
N THR A 164 6.71 -0.70 4.86
CA THR A 164 7.68 -0.04 5.73
C THR A 164 7.01 1.05 6.57
N MET A 165 5.77 0.79 7.03
CA MET A 165 4.90 1.82 7.60
C MET A 165 4.66 1.56 9.08
N THR A 166 4.82 2.61 9.89
CA THR A 166 4.52 2.61 11.33
C THR A 166 3.22 3.36 11.56
N ALA A 167 2.31 2.73 12.31
CA ALA A 167 1.02 3.31 12.67
C ALA A 167 0.61 2.88 14.08
N PRO A 168 -0.32 3.61 14.72
CA PRO A 168 -1.01 3.10 15.88
C PRO A 168 -1.60 1.71 15.62
N HIS A 169 -1.44 0.77 16.56
CA HIS A 169 -2.07 -0.55 16.43
C HIS A 169 -3.60 -0.41 16.42
N VAL A 170 -4.32 -1.30 15.72
CA VAL A 170 -5.78 -1.19 15.52
C VAL A 170 -6.58 -1.16 16.83
N THR A 171 -6.08 -1.84 17.86
CA THR A 171 -6.63 -1.87 19.23
C THR A 171 -6.53 -0.53 19.96
N MET A 172 -5.71 0.40 19.46
CA MET A 172 -5.50 1.72 20.04
C MET A 172 -6.37 2.79 19.37
N LYS A 173 -7.35 2.43 18.53
CA LYS A 173 -8.27 3.42 17.95
C LYS A 173 -9.08 4.12 19.03
N GLN A 174 -9.17 5.45 18.94
CA GLN A 174 -9.77 6.33 19.96
C GLN A 174 -11.20 5.95 20.40
N SER A 175 -11.96 5.20 19.61
CA SER A 175 -13.32 4.78 19.94
C SER A 175 -13.42 3.81 21.12
N LEU A 176 -12.31 3.27 21.65
CA LEU A 176 -12.33 2.21 22.66
C LEU A 176 -12.09 2.68 24.11
N GLY A 177 -11.98 3.99 24.35
CA GLY A 177 -12.04 4.68 25.67
C GLY A 177 -11.36 3.97 26.85
N GLU A 178 -10.17 4.46 27.27
CA GLU A 178 -9.28 4.02 28.39
C GLU A 178 -7.93 3.37 27.99
N SER A 179 -7.65 3.24 26.70
CA SER A 179 -6.49 2.54 26.11
C SER A 179 -5.08 2.95 26.60
N MET A 180 -4.91 4.11 27.25
CA MET A 180 -3.59 4.68 27.59
C MET A 180 -2.94 4.19 28.90
N ALA A 181 -3.73 3.73 29.86
CA ALA A 181 -3.22 3.54 31.23
C ALA A 181 -2.11 2.47 31.28
N LEU A 182 -2.33 1.36 30.59
CA LEU A 182 -1.41 0.24 30.54
C LEU A 182 -0.06 0.62 29.88
N PRO A 183 0.00 1.11 28.61
CA PRO A 183 1.24 1.61 28.01
C PRO A 183 2.03 2.56 28.92
N ARG A 184 1.34 3.52 29.55
CA ARG A 184 1.98 4.53 30.40
C ARG A 184 2.67 3.92 31.61
N GLU A 185 2.00 3.03 32.33
CA GLU A 185 2.53 2.40 33.55
C GLU A 185 3.73 1.49 33.23
N VAL A 186 3.58 0.65 32.20
CA VAL A 186 4.64 -0.25 31.71
C VAL A 186 5.91 0.54 31.36
N LEU A 187 5.74 1.57 30.52
CA LEU A 187 6.87 2.34 30.01
C LEU A 187 7.52 3.23 31.06
N SER A 188 6.74 3.72 32.04
CA SER A 188 7.32 4.48 33.16
C SER A 188 8.29 3.62 33.96
N CYS A 189 7.95 2.34 34.20
CA CYS A 189 8.83 1.41 34.91
C CYS A 189 10.06 1.03 34.07
N ALA A 190 9.88 0.70 32.78
CA ALA A 190 10.98 0.36 31.89
C ALA A 190 11.98 1.52 31.70
N ILE A 191 11.47 2.76 31.60
CA ILE A 191 12.33 3.96 31.47
C ILE A 191 13.01 4.30 32.79
N ALA A 192 12.36 4.08 33.94
CA ALA A 192 13.00 4.28 35.25
C ALA A 192 14.23 3.39 35.39
N GLY A 193 14.16 2.13 34.97
CA GLY A 193 15.31 1.23 35.03
C GLY A 193 16.46 1.64 34.12
N LEU A 194 16.17 2.07 32.88
CA LEU A 194 17.20 2.67 32.03
C LEU A 194 17.82 3.91 32.67
N ARG A 195 17.01 4.81 33.24
CA ARG A 195 17.50 6.06 33.84
C ARG A 195 18.44 5.79 35.02
N GLU A 196 18.08 4.87 35.90
CA GLU A 196 18.85 4.56 37.10
C GLU A 196 20.14 3.80 36.78
N LYS A 197 20.10 2.90 35.79
CA LYS A 197 21.21 1.96 35.52
C LYS A 197 22.10 2.37 34.35
N ALA A 198 21.51 3.02 33.34
CA ALA A 198 22.15 3.34 32.07
C ALA A 198 21.69 4.72 31.56
N GLY A 199 21.69 5.73 32.45
CA GLY A 199 21.21 7.09 32.14
C GLY A 199 21.86 7.68 30.88
N TYR A 200 23.15 7.42 30.65
CA TYR A 200 23.86 7.86 29.44
C TYR A 200 23.23 7.32 28.14
N LEU A 201 22.67 6.10 28.18
CA LEU A 201 22.02 5.47 27.04
C LEU A 201 20.63 6.07 26.81
N LEU A 202 19.91 6.36 27.89
CA LEU A 202 18.63 7.07 27.83
C LEU A 202 18.81 8.50 27.28
N ASP A 203 19.85 9.22 27.71
CA ASP A 203 20.17 10.55 27.21
C ASP A 203 20.49 10.52 25.71
N LEU A 204 21.27 9.53 25.27
CA LEU A 204 21.54 9.33 23.84
C LEU A 204 20.25 9.02 23.06
N MET A 205 19.35 8.22 23.63
CA MET A 205 18.07 7.90 23.01
C MET A 205 17.12 9.10 22.98
N ASP A 206 17.13 9.96 24.01
CA ASP A 206 16.36 11.21 24.02
C ASP A 206 16.88 12.17 22.95
N ASP A 207 18.21 12.32 22.84
CA ASP A 207 18.86 13.08 21.77
C ASP A 207 18.47 12.54 20.38
N MET A 208 18.47 11.21 20.18
CA MET A 208 18.04 10.57 18.93
C MET A 208 16.55 10.79 18.66
N ALA A 209 15.69 10.58 19.65
CA ALA A 209 14.25 10.75 19.53
C ALA A 209 13.88 12.20 19.18
N MET A 210 14.60 13.17 19.73
CA MET A 210 14.45 14.59 19.40
C MET A 210 14.81 14.87 17.94
N ILE A 211 15.91 14.28 17.44
CA ILE A 211 16.37 14.47 16.06
C ILE A 211 15.43 13.82 15.06
N TYR A 212 15.04 12.58 15.32
CA TYR A 212 14.24 11.75 14.43
C TYR A 212 12.73 11.93 14.62
N ASN A 213 12.32 12.78 15.57
CA ASN A 213 10.93 12.95 15.98
C ASN A 213 10.25 11.61 16.29
N THR A 214 10.89 10.78 17.12
CA THR A 214 10.34 9.49 17.52
C THR A 214 9.08 9.71 18.38
N PRO A 215 7.96 9.02 18.09
CA PRO A 215 6.74 9.13 18.90
C PRO A 215 6.98 8.59 20.33
N ARG A 216 6.66 9.41 21.33
CA ARG A 216 6.86 9.09 22.75
C ARG A 216 5.61 8.39 23.33
N ILE A 217 5.55 7.08 23.12
CA ILE A 217 4.40 6.23 23.50
C ILE A 217 4.28 6.16 25.03
N GLY A 218 3.06 6.15 25.57
CA GLY A 218 2.72 5.96 26.98
C GLY A 218 3.04 7.17 27.87
N CYS A 219 4.32 7.54 27.95
CA CYS A 219 4.81 8.65 28.77
C CYS A 219 5.82 9.52 28.02
N HIS A 220 5.89 10.79 28.41
CA HIS A 220 6.76 11.78 27.77
C HIS A 220 8.26 11.49 27.91
N GLN A 221 8.65 10.68 28.88
CA GLN A 221 10.03 10.25 29.07
C GLN A 221 10.40 9.04 28.20
N ASN A 222 9.44 8.41 27.52
CA ASN A 222 9.72 7.27 26.66
C ASN A 222 10.28 7.71 25.32
N THR A 223 11.60 7.64 25.20
CA THR A 223 12.34 7.85 23.94
C THR A 223 12.93 6.57 23.39
N CYS A 224 12.75 5.46 24.08
CA CYS A 224 13.42 4.19 23.79
C CYS A 224 12.48 3.15 23.20
N TYR A 225 11.21 3.11 23.59
CA TYR A 225 10.34 1.95 23.41
C TYR A 225 9.06 2.29 22.64
N PRO A 226 9.14 2.42 21.31
CA PRO A 226 7.98 2.68 20.46
C PRO A 226 7.00 1.50 20.37
N ALA A 227 7.45 0.27 20.61
CA ALA A 227 6.62 -0.94 20.50
C ALA A 227 6.69 -1.79 21.78
N MET A 228 5.57 -2.43 22.14
CA MET A 228 5.51 -3.34 23.27
C MET A 228 4.67 -4.58 22.97
N GLN A 229 4.85 -5.61 23.79
CA GLN A 229 4.13 -6.88 23.69
C GLN A 229 3.90 -7.48 25.07
N ILE A 230 2.76 -8.11 25.28
CA ILE A 230 2.45 -8.92 26.47
C ILE A 230 2.56 -10.38 26.06
N ASN A 231 3.42 -11.12 26.76
CA ASN A 231 3.60 -12.55 26.58
C ASN A 231 3.04 -13.26 27.80
N VAL A 232 2.08 -14.15 27.57
CA VAL A 232 1.47 -15.00 28.61
C VAL A 232 1.84 -16.45 28.32
N ALA A 233 2.40 -17.14 29.30
CA ALA A 233 2.75 -18.55 29.20
C ALA A 233 2.29 -19.27 30.47
N ARG A 234 1.40 -20.25 30.34
CA ARG A 234 0.93 -21.06 31.46
C ARG A 234 1.97 -22.12 31.84
N ALA A 235 2.13 -22.44 33.12
CA ALA A 235 2.94 -23.60 33.48
C ALA A 235 2.28 -24.90 33.02
N VAL A 236 3.12 -25.85 32.58
CA VAL A 236 2.69 -27.19 32.18
C VAL A 236 3.34 -28.25 33.08
N ASP A 237 2.79 -29.46 33.05
CA ASP A 237 3.47 -30.61 33.65
C ASP A 237 4.78 -30.91 32.90
N GLY A 238 5.80 -31.42 33.59
CA GLY A 238 7.08 -31.78 32.95
C GLY A 238 6.93 -32.73 31.76
N THR A 239 5.89 -33.57 31.75
CA THR A 239 5.55 -34.47 30.63
C THR A 239 5.00 -33.77 29.39
N GLN A 240 4.54 -32.52 29.52
CA GLN A 240 3.94 -31.72 28.46
C GLN A 240 4.89 -30.67 27.87
N VAL A 241 6.11 -30.60 28.38
CA VAL A 241 7.14 -29.71 27.84
C VAL A 241 7.52 -30.22 26.46
N PRO A 242 7.44 -29.39 25.40
CA PRO A 242 7.88 -29.83 24.07
C PRO A 242 9.35 -30.28 24.10
N GLU A 243 9.75 -31.21 23.23
CA GLU A 243 11.12 -31.77 23.24
C GLU A 243 12.20 -30.70 23.05
N ASP A 244 11.96 -29.78 22.12
CA ASP A 244 12.76 -28.57 21.91
C ASP A 244 12.45 -27.47 22.94
N GLY A 245 11.34 -27.65 23.67
CA GLY A 245 10.58 -26.80 24.61
C GLY A 245 10.71 -25.31 24.50
N HIS A 246 10.54 -24.86 23.28
CA HIS A 246 9.94 -23.58 23.05
C HIS A 246 8.65 -23.39 23.88
N ILE A 247 8.24 -22.13 24.02
CA ILE A 247 6.99 -21.78 24.69
C ILE A 247 5.86 -21.85 23.67
N SER A 248 5.18 -22.99 23.57
CA SER A 248 4.18 -23.27 22.54
C SER A 248 3.10 -22.18 22.43
N ALA A 249 2.62 -21.68 23.58
CA ALA A 249 1.63 -20.62 23.69
C ALA A 249 2.01 -19.29 22.99
N LEU A 250 3.31 -19.03 22.81
CA LEU A 250 3.84 -17.82 22.18
C LEU A 250 4.19 -18.00 20.70
N GLY A 251 4.04 -19.22 20.16
CA GLY A 251 4.42 -19.59 18.79
C GLY A 251 5.84 -19.14 18.44
N GLU A 252 6.01 -18.34 17.37
CA GLU A 252 7.35 -17.92 16.92
C GLU A 252 8.11 -17.11 17.99
N ALA A 253 7.42 -16.35 18.84
CA ALA A 253 8.06 -15.57 19.91
C ALA A 253 8.55 -16.46 21.07
N GLY A 254 8.07 -17.71 21.14
CA GLY A 254 8.53 -18.71 22.10
C GLY A 254 9.75 -19.50 21.66
N ASN A 255 10.11 -19.43 20.36
CA ASN A 255 11.24 -20.13 19.78
C ASN A 255 12.55 -19.34 19.95
N PRO A 256 13.74 -19.98 19.83
CA PRO A 256 14.99 -19.25 19.69
C PRO A 256 14.99 -18.33 18.47
N HIS A 257 15.13 -17.03 18.70
CA HIS A 257 15.07 -16.03 17.65
C HIS A 257 15.97 -14.81 17.91
N TYR A 258 15.98 -13.91 16.92
CA TYR A 258 16.56 -12.57 17.00
C TYR A 258 15.46 -11.58 16.71
N ASP A 259 15.63 -10.37 17.21
CA ASP A 259 14.83 -9.20 16.87
C ASP A 259 15.63 -8.30 15.93
N PRO A 260 15.73 -8.62 14.61
CA PRO A 260 16.51 -7.82 13.65
C PRO A 260 15.95 -6.40 13.44
N GLN A 261 14.77 -6.13 14.01
CA GLN A 261 14.14 -4.82 14.03
C GLN A 261 14.51 -4.02 15.27
N ASP A 262 15.27 -4.55 16.23
CA ASP A 262 15.75 -3.76 17.35
C ASP A 262 16.86 -2.79 16.93
N SER A 263 16.89 -1.65 17.60
CA SER A 263 17.93 -0.65 17.44
C SER A 263 19.26 -1.19 17.98
N ALA A 264 20.30 -1.05 17.18
CA ALA A 264 21.68 -1.33 17.58
C ALA A 264 22.20 -0.41 18.70
N VAL A 265 21.45 0.62 19.09
CA VAL A 265 21.79 1.44 20.26
C VAL A 265 21.02 0.96 21.49
N GLY A 266 19.75 0.57 21.33
CA GLY A 266 18.85 0.28 22.45
C GLY A 266 19.03 -1.10 23.07
N LEU A 267 18.42 -1.29 24.23
CA LEU A 267 18.23 -2.59 24.87
C LEU A 267 16.74 -2.85 24.97
N THR A 268 16.31 -4.04 24.59
CA THR A 268 14.98 -4.56 24.84
C THR A 268 14.80 -4.75 26.34
N CYS A 269 13.66 -4.29 26.86
CA CYS A 269 13.32 -4.44 28.27
C CYS A 269 12.22 -5.49 28.42
N MET A 270 12.48 -6.52 29.20
CA MET A 270 11.52 -7.52 29.64
C MET A 270 11.19 -7.24 31.12
N LEU A 271 9.97 -6.80 31.39
CA LEU A 271 9.44 -6.71 32.75
C LEU A 271 8.69 -7.99 33.09
N ASN A 272 8.99 -8.58 34.23
CA ASN A 272 8.30 -9.77 34.71
C ASN A 272 7.19 -9.43 35.70
N LEU A 273 5.94 -9.71 35.34
CA LEU A 273 4.77 -9.50 36.19
C LEU A 273 4.30 -10.77 36.90
N SER A 274 4.92 -11.93 36.66
CA SER A 274 4.48 -13.20 37.25
C SER A 274 4.33 -13.14 38.77
N ARG A 275 3.31 -13.84 39.31
CA ARG A 275 3.18 -14.07 40.76
C ARG A 275 4.13 -15.20 41.16
N PRO A 276 4.82 -15.14 42.31
CA PRO A 276 5.58 -16.29 42.78
C PRO A 276 4.66 -17.51 42.97
N HIS A 277 5.17 -18.71 42.69
CA HIS A 277 4.44 -19.95 42.90
C HIS A 277 5.37 -21.01 43.49
N ALA A 278 4.94 -21.68 44.56
CA ALA A 278 5.81 -22.59 45.33
C ALA A 278 6.28 -23.81 44.52
N ASN A 279 5.48 -24.21 43.53
CA ASN A 279 5.71 -25.42 42.73
C ASN A 279 6.28 -25.12 41.33
N VAL A 280 6.71 -23.89 41.06
CA VAL A 280 7.41 -23.55 39.81
C VAL A 280 8.80 -23.06 40.20
N ASP A 281 9.83 -23.63 39.58
CA ASP A 281 11.22 -23.23 39.84
C ASP A 281 11.53 -21.85 39.28
N ASP A 282 12.67 -21.29 39.72
CA ASP A 282 13.17 -20.02 39.18
C ASP A 282 13.38 -20.14 37.67
N GLU A 283 12.61 -19.35 36.91
CA GLU A 283 12.65 -19.39 35.46
C GLU A 283 13.88 -18.67 34.91
N VAL A 284 14.38 -19.14 33.76
CA VAL A 284 15.54 -18.57 33.07
C VAL A 284 15.18 -18.06 31.66
N PHE A 285 15.68 -16.86 31.34
CA PHE A 285 15.68 -16.31 29.99
C PHE A 285 17.10 -16.34 29.44
N THR A 286 17.33 -16.95 28.28
CA THR A 286 18.68 -17.21 27.79
C THR A 286 19.00 -16.40 26.55
N VAL A 287 20.14 -15.70 26.56
CA VAL A 287 20.75 -15.10 25.36
C VAL A 287 21.87 -16.03 24.90
N LEU A 288 21.46 -17.09 24.20
CA LEU A 288 22.30 -18.20 23.74
C LEU A 288 23.54 -17.71 22.97
N GLY A 289 23.36 -16.69 22.12
CA GLY A 289 24.44 -16.13 21.31
C GLY A 289 25.60 -15.50 22.12
N LEU A 290 25.36 -15.20 23.40
CA LEU A 290 26.35 -14.68 24.34
C LEU A 290 26.73 -15.70 25.41
N GLY A 291 26.06 -16.85 25.46
CA GLY A 291 26.23 -17.82 26.53
C GLY A 291 25.87 -17.27 27.90
N LEU A 292 24.77 -16.52 27.98
CA LEU A 292 24.26 -15.89 29.20
C LEU A 292 22.81 -16.33 29.45
N ALA A 293 22.45 -16.51 30.72
CA ALA A 293 21.08 -16.70 31.16
C ALA A 293 20.73 -15.71 32.26
N PHE A 294 19.48 -15.26 32.31
CA PHE A 294 18.95 -14.33 33.29
C PHE A 294 17.88 -15.03 34.10
N VAL A 295 18.02 -15.03 35.43
CA VAL A 295 16.92 -15.46 36.30
C VAL A 295 15.81 -14.41 36.23
N ILE A 296 14.55 -14.86 36.15
CA ILE A 296 13.38 -14.00 35.97
C ILE A 296 12.52 -13.97 37.25
N PRO A 297 12.97 -13.36 38.37
CA PRO A 297 12.17 -13.28 39.58
C PRO A 297 10.95 -12.35 39.38
N PRO A 298 9.90 -12.49 40.21
CA PRO A 298 8.74 -11.61 40.17
C PRO A 298 9.10 -10.12 40.25
N LEU A 299 8.40 -9.30 39.47
CA LEU A 299 8.52 -7.83 39.46
C LEU A 299 9.94 -7.31 39.19
N SER A 300 10.70 -8.01 38.34
CA SER A 300 12.03 -7.62 37.90
C SER A 300 12.05 -7.11 36.46
N GLY A 301 13.11 -6.38 36.11
CA GLY A 301 13.40 -5.93 34.75
C GLY A 301 14.70 -6.54 34.24
N ILE A 302 14.65 -7.14 33.05
CA ILE A 302 15.82 -7.63 32.32
C ILE A 302 15.97 -6.78 31.07
N TYR A 303 17.13 -6.16 30.91
CA TYR A 303 17.46 -5.38 29.72
C TYR A 303 18.51 -6.16 28.94
N PHE A 304 18.26 -6.42 27.66
CA PHE A 304 19.17 -7.20 26.83
C PHE A 304 19.14 -6.72 25.38
N SER A 305 20.17 -7.07 24.62
CA SER A 305 20.18 -6.81 23.18
C SER A 305 19.42 -7.93 22.46
N GLY A 306 18.25 -7.62 21.89
CA GLY A 306 17.48 -8.55 21.06
C GLY A 306 18.16 -8.93 19.74
N LEU A 307 19.31 -8.31 19.42
CA LEU A 307 20.13 -8.62 18.25
C LEU A 307 20.94 -9.91 18.35
N TYR A 308 20.89 -10.61 19.49
CA TYR A 308 21.55 -11.89 19.73
C TYR A 308 20.50 -12.99 19.88
N LEU A 309 20.85 -14.24 19.53
CA LEU A 309 19.92 -15.36 19.65
C LEU A 309 19.48 -15.48 21.10
N HIS A 310 18.18 -15.41 21.32
CA HIS A 310 17.62 -15.49 22.65
C HIS A 310 16.31 -16.27 22.65
N THR A 311 15.95 -16.78 23.83
CA THR A 311 14.73 -17.55 24.04
C THR A 311 14.35 -17.58 25.52
N GLY A 312 13.06 -17.68 25.79
CA GLY A 312 12.56 -18.17 27.07
C GLY A 312 12.37 -19.68 27.04
N ARG A 313 11.91 -20.24 28.17
CA ARG A 313 11.53 -21.66 28.27
C ARG A 313 10.10 -21.81 28.73
N GLN A 314 9.38 -22.86 28.32
CA GLN A 314 8.05 -23.14 28.87
C GLN A 314 8.12 -23.21 30.42
N PRO A 315 7.27 -22.47 31.17
CA PRO A 315 7.23 -22.64 32.62
C PRO A 315 6.75 -24.06 32.96
N VAL A 316 7.38 -24.69 33.94
CA VAL A 316 7.12 -26.10 34.29
C VAL A 316 6.83 -26.23 35.77
N TYR A 317 5.84 -27.03 36.14
CA TYR A 317 5.64 -27.43 37.52
C TYR A 317 6.71 -28.44 37.95
N ARG A 318 7.12 -28.37 39.23
CA ARG A 318 8.02 -29.35 39.83
C ARG A 318 7.46 -30.77 39.69
N PRO A 319 8.30 -31.77 39.36
CA PRO A 319 7.84 -33.14 39.16
C PRO A 319 7.07 -33.68 40.37
N GLY A 320 5.93 -34.32 40.10
CA GLY A 320 5.12 -34.99 41.14
C GLY A 320 4.20 -34.06 41.94
N ILE A 321 4.18 -32.75 41.66
CA ILE A 321 3.27 -31.80 42.30
C ILE A 321 2.21 -31.39 41.28
N ARG A 322 0.97 -31.87 41.47
CA ARG A 322 -0.17 -31.45 40.64
C ARG A 322 -0.49 -29.97 40.88
N ALA A 323 -1.07 -29.31 39.88
CA ALA A 323 -1.53 -27.91 39.89
C ALA A 323 -2.71 -27.63 40.86
N GLU A 324 -2.87 -28.41 41.93
CA GLU A 324 -3.99 -28.28 42.88
C GLU A 324 -3.97 -26.93 43.63
N GLU A 325 -2.82 -26.24 43.69
CA GLU A 325 -2.67 -24.90 44.28
C GLU A 325 -2.98 -23.74 43.32
N GLY A 326 -3.58 -24.02 42.16
CA GLY A 326 -3.99 -23.04 41.18
C GLY A 326 -2.98 -22.87 40.04
N ASP A 327 -3.45 -22.29 38.94
CA ASP A 327 -2.64 -22.13 37.73
C ASP A 327 -1.57 -21.05 37.88
N TYR A 328 -0.34 -21.36 37.46
CA TYR A 328 0.73 -20.40 37.26
C TYR A 328 0.71 -19.84 35.82
N TYR A 329 0.83 -18.52 35.72
CA TYR A 329 1.02 -17.80 34.47
C TYR A 329 2.31 -16.99 34.55
N ARG A 330 3.28 -17.30 33.70
CA ARG A 330 4.36 -16.37 33.41
C ARG A 330 3.82 -15.24 32.55
N VAL A 331 3.86 -14.02 33.07
CA VAL A 331 3.42 -12.82 32.34
C VAL A 331 4.59 -11.87 32.22
N THR A 332 5.08 -11.69 30.99
CA THR A 332 6.18 -10.76 30.70
C THR A 332 5.73 -9.67 29.75
N LEU A 333 6.22 -8.45 29.98
CA LEU A 333 6.00 -7.30 29.12
C LEU A 333 7.31 -6.96 28.42
N ILE A 334 7.31 -7.05 27.09
CA ILE A 334 8.48 -6.79 26.28
C ILE A 334 8.36 -5.40 25.66
N CYS A 335 9.33 -4.53 25.91
CA CYS A 335 9.43 -3.19 25.36
C CYS A 335 10.59 -3.16 24.36
N TYR A 336 10.27 -3.01 23.07
CA TYR A 336 11.24 -3.12 21.97
C TYR A 336 11.76 -1.74 21.55
N PRO A 337 13.08 -1.57 21.41
CA PRO A 337 13.66 -0.38 20.82
C PRO A 337 13.61 -0.43 19.29
N ALA A 338 12.40 -0.44 18.71
CA ALA A 338 12.21 -0.69 17.29
C ALA A 338 12.99 0.29 16.39
N ARG A 339 14.01 -0.22 15.71
CA ARG A 339 14.95 0.48 14.84
C ARG A 339 14.25 1.34 13.83
N ASP A 340 13.26 0.80 13.14
CA ASP A 340 12.65 1.50 12.00
C ASP A 340 11.87 2.75 12.46
N VAL A 341 11.49 2.82 13.74
CA VAL A 341 10.89 3.99 14.39
C VAL A 341 11.96 4.90 15.02
N LEU A 342 12.91 4.33 15.75
CA LEU A 342 13.98 5.10 16.44
C LEU A 342 14.96 5.77 15.47
N HIS A 343 15.16 5.21 14.28
CA HIS A 343 16.06 5.75 13.25
C HIS A 343 15.30 6.38 12.07
N ASN A 344 13.97 6.50 12.18
CA ASN A 344 13.09 7.05 11.14
C ASN A 344 13.31 6.41 9.74
N HIS A 345 13.47 5.09 9.69
CA HIS A 345 13.61 4.35 8.42
C HIS A 345 12.25 3.98 7.79
N GLY A 346 11.16 4.09 8.56
CA GLY A 346 9.80 3.80 8.09
C GLY A 346 8.99 5.05 7.76
N CYS A 347 7.93 4.86 6.97
CA CYS A 347 6.90 5.86 6.73
C CYS A 347 5.95 5.97 7.94
N LEU A 348 5.59 7.17 8.37
CA LEU A 348 4.59 7.39 9.41
C LEU A 348 3.20 7.52 8.78
N ALA A 349 2.21 6.79 9.31
CA ALA A 349 0.80 7.01 9.00
C ALA A 349 0.30 8.28 9.71
N LEU A 350 0.72 9.47 9.27
CA LEU A 350 0.43 10.73 9.95
C LEU A 350 -1.08 11.03 9.97
N GLY A 351 -1.73 11.00 8.80
CA GLY A 351 -3.16 11.23 8.67
C GLY A 351 -3.68 10.87 7.27
N PRO A 352 -5.01 10.79 7.09
CA PRO A 352 -5.57 10.48 5.78
C PRO A 352 -5.38 11.61 4.78
N GLY A 353 -4.96 11.25 3.56
CA GLY A 353 -5.30 12.05 2.39
C GLY A 353 -6.81 12.00 2.12
N PRO A 354 -7.39 12.98 1.42
CA PRO A 354 -8.84 13.03 1.12
C PRO A 354 -9.40 11.79 0.38
N ASP A 355 -8.54 10.94 -0.17
CA ASP A 355 -8.86 9.70 -0.89
C ASP A 355 -8.25 8.44 -0.26
N GLY A 356 -7.76 8.52 0.99
CA GLY A 356 -7.07 7.41 1.65
C GLY A 356 -5.66 7.14 1.14
N GLY A 357 -5.12 7.98 0.24
CA GLY A 357 -3.75 7.91 -0.28
C GLY A 357 -2.83 9.00 0.28
N VAL A 358 -1.69 9.21 -0.42
CA VAL A 358 -0.66 10.23 -0.11
C VAL A 358 -1.29 11.63 0.04
N LEU A 359 -0.85 12.38 1.06
CA LEU A 359 -1.22 13.77 1.30
C LEU A 359 -0.96 14.63 0.05
N THR A 360 -2.02 14.92 -0.70
CA THR A 360 -2.02 15.78 -1.89
C THR A 360 -2.84 17.03 -1.59
N HIS A 361 -2.32 18.22 -1.93
CA HIS A 361 -3.00 19.49 -1.66
C HIS A 361 -4.20 19.68 -2.60
N LYS A 362 -5.36 19.11 -2.26
CA LYS A 362 -6.56 19.18 -3.11
C LYS A 362 -7.33 20.50 -2.94
N SER A 363 -8.23 20.80 -3.88
CA SER A 363 -9.09 22.01 -3.85
C SER A 363 -9.91 22.11 -2.55
N GLU A 364 -10.32 20.97 -2.01
CA GLU A 364 -11.11 20.80 -0.80
C GLU A 364 -10.35 21.19 0.47
N GLN A 365 -9.01 21.09 0.46
CA GLN A 365 -8.17 21.58 1.55
C GLN A 365 -7.98 23.11 1.52
N ARG A 366 -8.50 23.80 0.49
CA ARG A 366 -8.62 25.26 0.46
C ARG A 366 -9.93 25.77 1.07
N THR A 367 -10.82 24.86 1.50
CA THR A 367 -12.10 25.20 2.13
C THR A 367 -12.12 24.68 3.57
N SER A 368 -12.16 25.58 4.56
CA SER A 368 -11.92 25.31 5.98
C SER A 368 -13.06 24.60 6.74
N TRP A 369 -14.02 23.97 6.06
CA TRP A 369 -15.30 23.52 6.67
C TRP A 369 -15.73 22.09 6.32
N ILE A 370 -14.81 21.20 5.97
CA ILE A 370 -15.14 19.79 5.73
C ILE A 370 -14.92 19.01 7.04
N PRO A 371 -15.92 18.26 7.55
CA PRO A 371 -15.72 17.39 8.69
C PRO A 371 -14.59 16.38 8.41
N PRO A 372 -13.79 15.99 9.42
CA PRO A 372 -12.64 15.12 9.21
C PRO A 372 -13.08 13.81 8.53
N PRO A 373 -12.40 13.40 7.43
CA PRO A 373 -12.77 12.20 6.71
C PRO A 373 -12.69 10.97 7.64
N LYS A 374 -13.71 10.11 7.58
CA LYS A 374 -13.67 8.82 8.30
C LYS A 374 -12.65 7.92 7.63
N THR A 375 -11.68 7.45 8.39
CA THR A 375 -10.66 6.50 7.94
C THR A 375 -10.89 5.15 8.61
N GLU A 376 -10.68 4.08 7.86
CA GLU A 376 -10.59 2.72 8.40
C GLU A 376 -9.18 2.43 8.93
N HIS A 377 -8.15 3.13 8.43
CA HIS A 377 -6.77 3.00 8.92
C HIS A 377 -6.50 3.90 10.13
N ALA A 378 -5.84 3.33 11.13
CA ALA A 378 -5.35 4.07 12.28
C ALA A 378 -4.20 5.00 11.86
N ASN A 379 -4.17 6.22 12.40
CA ASN A 379 -3.18 7.24 12.05
C ASN A 379 -2.85 8.13 13.24
N PHE A 380 -1.68 8.77 13.24
CA PHE A 380 -1.22 9.53 14.40
C PHE A 380 -2.09 10.77 14.71
N LEU A 381 -2.54 11.53 13.71
CA LEU A 381 -3.37 12.72 13.92
C LEU A 381 -4.72 12.41 14.58
N ARG A 382 -5.28 11.23 14.31
CA ARG A 382 -6.54 10.80 14.91
C ARG A 382 -6.31 9.96 16.16
N ASP A 383 -5.48 8.94 16.07
CA ASP A 383 -5.37 7.89 17.09
C ASP A 383 -4.13 8.05 17.99
N GLY A 384 -3.20 8.95 17.66
CA GLY A 384 -1.96 9.14 18.41
C GLY A 384 -2.17 9.51 19.88
N LEU A 385 -3.22 10.28 20.19
CA LEU A 385 -3.54 10.63 21.58
C LEU A 385 -4.04 9.42 22.41
N ALA A 386 -4.47 8.34 21.77
CA ALA A 386 -4.79 7.09 22.46
C ALA A 386 -3.55 6.29 22.86
N MET A 387 -2.35 6.70 22.42
CA MET A 387 -1.09 6.04 22.74
C MET A 387 0.02 6.96 23.27
N MET A 388 -0.16 8.28 23.24
CA MET A 388 0.78 9.26 23.77
C MET A 388 0.06 10.16 24.78
N ASP A 389 0.79 10.65 25.78
CA ASP A 389 0.24 11.73 26.61
C ASP A 389 0.02 13.00 25.77
N ARG A 390 -0.84 13.90 26.25
CA ARG A 390 -1.24 15.13 25.51
C ARG A 390 -0.06 15.96 25.03
N ARG A 391 0.99 16.06 25.85
CA ARG A 391 2.16 16.86 25.53
C ARG A 391 2.98 16.19 24.45
N SER A 392 3.32 14.91 24.63
CA SER A 392 4.05 14.11 23.64
C SER A 392 3.34 14.06 22.29
N TYR A 393 2.02 13.91 22.30
CA TYR A 393 1.20 13.91 21.09
C TYR A 393 1.32 15.21 20.30
N ILE A 394 1.16 16.36 20.97
CA ILE A 394 1.21 17.67 20.31
C ILE A 394 2.62 17.97 19.80
N GLU A 395 3.65 17.73 20.62
CA GLU A 395 5.05 17.95 20.22
C GLU A 395 5.41 17.08 19.01
N PHE A 396 5.02 15.80 18.99
CA PHE A 396 5.25 14.88 17.87
C PHE A 396 4.54 15.31 16.58
N VAL A 397 3.25 15.67 16.67
CA VAL A 397 2.46 16.11 15.50
C VAL A 397 3.00 17.41 14.92
N MET A 398 3.36 18.36 15.78
CA MET A 398 3.95 19.62 15.34
C MET A 398 5.28 19.42 14.66
N MET A 399 6.13 18.53 15.18
CA MET A 399 7.38 18.19 14.53
C MET A 399 7.18 17.51 13.19
N CYS A 400 6.17 16.65 13.05
CA CYS A 400 5.82 16.08 11.74
C CYS A 400 5.49 17.20 10.74
N PHE A 401 4.74 18.23 11.15
CA PHE A 401 4.44 19.37 10.29
C PHE A 401 5.67 20.23 9.97
N TYR A 402 6.50 20.52 10.97
CA TYR A 402 7.74 21.27 10.77
C TYR A 402 8.67 20.56 9.77
N GLN A 403 8.94 19.27 9.99
CA GLN A 403 9.81 18.46 9.13
C GLN A 403 9.24 18.33 7.71
N GLN A 404 7.91 18.18 7.57
CA GLN A 404 7.27 18.14 6.26
C GLN A 404 7.42 19.46 5.49
N LEU A 405 7.30 20.60 6.17
CA LEU A 405 7.50 21.93 5.57
C LEU A 405 8.98 22.18 5.25
N GLU A 406 9.91 21.85 6.15
CA GLU A 406 11.37 21.93 5.92
C GLU A 406 11.75 21.13 4.67
N PHE A 407 11.26 19.89 4.55
CA PHE A 407 11.48 19.05 3.39
C PHE A 407 10.97 19.69 2.09
N GLN A 408 9.76 20.26 2.09
CA GLN A 408 9.21 20.93 0.92
C GLN A 408 9.97 22.21 0.55
N LEU A 409 10.48 22.96 1.54
CA LEU A 409 11.29 24.15 1.30
C LEU A 409 12.64 23.81 0.67
N HIS A 410 13.19 22.61 0.89
CA HIS A 410 14.39 22.15 0.21
C HIS A 410 14.24 21.94 -1.31
N ASP A 411 13.01 21.75 -1.80
CA ASP A 411 12.71 21.68 -3.23
C ASP A 411 12.54 23.07 -3.88
N VAL A 412 12.47 24.14 -3.08
CA VAL A 412 12.45 25.51 -3.58
C VAL A 412 13.84 25.90 -4.08
N ASP A 413 13.90 26.76 -5.10
CA ASP A 413 15.16 27.28 -5.64
C ASP A 413 16.01 27.89 -4.51
N ARG A 414 17.24 27.37 -4.37
CA ARG A 414 18.17 27.73 -3.30
C ARG A 414 18.57 29.21 -3.32
N SER A 415 18.39 29.91 -4.44
CA SER A 415 18.67 31.35 -4.56
C SER A 415 17.79 32.21 -3.65
N PHE A 416 16.63 31.72 -3.21
CA PHE A 416 15.76 32.44 -2.29
C PHE A 416 16.20 32.35 -0.81
N ASP A 417 17.13 31.45 -0.45
CA ASP A 417 17.57 31.18 0.94
C ASP A 417 16.39 31.13 1.92
N LEU A 418 15.31 30.44 1.54
CA LEU A 418 14.14 30.31 2.40
C LEU A 418 14.49 29.49 3.64
N ARG A 419 14.17 30.03 4.81
CA ARG A 419 14.37 29.37 6.11
C ARG A 419 13.08 29.38 6.91
N LEU A 420 12.78 28.23 7.52
CA LEU A 420 11.70 28.12 8.48
C LEU A 420 12.27 28.29 9.88
N ASP A 421 11.93 29.41 10.52
CA ASP A 421 12.28 29.69 11.91
C ASP A 421 11.56 28.67 12.82
N ALA A 422 12.33 27.77 13.41
CA ALA A 422 11.79 26.65 14.18
C ALA A 422 11.14 27.12 15.49
N GLU A 423 11.72 28.12 16.15
CA GLU A 423 11.19 28.65 17.41
C GLU A 423 9.87 29.38 17.17
N ARG A 424 9.82 30.29 16.19
CA ARG A 424 8.59 31.00 15.83
C ARG A 424 7.52 30.05 15.28
N PHE A 425 7.92 29.02 14.54
CA PHE A 425 6.98 28.00 14.09
C PHE A 425 6.32 27.31 15.28
N VAL A 426 7.07 26.93 16.32
CA VAL A 426 6.52 26.31 17.53
C VAL A 426 5.67 27.27 18.33
N GLU A 427 6.14 28.51 18.54
CA GLU A 427 5.43 29.56 19.26
C GLU A 427 4.07 29.89 18.65
N ALA A 428 3.89 29.64 17.34
CA ALA A 428 2.62 29.83 16.65
C ALA A 428 1.52 28.85 17.10
N PHE A 429 1.86 27.78 17.83
CA PHE A 429 0.90 26.81 18.34
C PHE A 429 0.73 26.93 19.86
N SER A 430 -0.51 26.73 20.31
CA SER A 430 -0.82 26.53 21.73
C SER A 430 -1.97 25.54 21.87
N TYR A 431 -1.98 24.78 22.96
CA TYR A 431 -3.00 23.78 23.23
C TYR A 431 -3.47 23.85 24.69
N VAL A 432 -4.63 23.27 24.96
CA VAL A 432 -5.17 23.15 26.32
C VAL A 432 -4.66 21.84 26.92
N ASP A 433 -3.94 21.93 28.03
CA ASP A 433 -3.35 20.79 28.71
C ASP A 433 -4.38 20.02 29.58
N GLY A 434 -3.89 19.06 30.37
CA GLY A 434 -4.74 18.31 31.30
C GLY A 434 -5.28 19.13 32.48
N THR A 435 -4.75 20.34 32.71
CA THR A 435 -5.18 21.26 33.77
C THR A 435 -6.13 22.36 33.26
N ASN A 436 -6.57 22.25 32.00
CA ASN A 436 -7.33 23.26 31.28
C ASN A 436 -6.60 24.59 31.09
N GLN A 437 -5.26 24.61 31.21
CA GLN A 437 -4.46 25.79 30.91
C GLN A 437 -3.98 25.75 29.46
N ARG A 438 -4.02 26.91 28.80
CA ARG A 438 -3.43 27.06 27.47
C ARG A 438 -1.93 27.19 27.61
N VAL A 439 -1.20 26.24 27.06
CA VAL A 439 0.27 26.20 27.08
C VAL A 439 0.82 26.15 25.66
N SER A 440 2.04 26.65 25.48
CA SER A 440 2.79 26.49 24.24
C SER A 440 3.67 25.22 24.33
N PRO A 441 3.86 24.50 23.21
CA PRO A 441 4.85 23.43 23.13
C PRO A 441 6.27 23.99 23.37
N ARG A 442 7.19 23.13 23.81
CA ARG A 442 8.57 23.57 24.06
C ARG A 442 9.30 23.87 22.74
N PRO A 443 10.12 24.93 22.68
CA PRO A 443 11.03 25.18 21.56
C PRO A 443 11.95 23.98 21.29
N PHE A 444 12.38 23.84 20.04
CA PHE A 444 13.26 22.74 19.63
C PHE A 444 14.70 22.96 20.07
N GLU A 445 15.03 22.56 21.30
CA GLU A 445 16.40 22.52 21.80
C GLU A 445 17.17 21.33 21.19
N GLY A 446 17.61 21.42 19.92
CA GLY A 446 18.34 20.29 19.34
C GLY A 446 18.80 20.35 17.88
N LEU A 447 18.37 21.33 17.07
CA LEU A 447 18.76 21.40 15.66
C LEU A 447 20.29 21.47 15.49
N ASP A 448 20.98 22.23 16.34
CA ASP A 448 22.45 22.34 16.35
C ASP A 448 23.16 21.08 16.86
N ARG A 449 22.45 20.17 17.56
CA ARG A 449 23.03 18.94 18.12
C ARG A 449 23.05 17.77 17.14
N ARG A 450 22.36 17.89 15.99
CA ARG A 450 22.19 16.81 14.99
C ARG A 450 23.52 16.13 14.60
N ALA A 451 24.57 16.90 14.32
CA ALA A 451 25.86 16.36 13.88
C ALA A 451 26.52 15.48 14.94
N ARG A 452 26.56 15.94 16.20
CA ARG A 452 27.22 15.24 17.31
C ARG A 452 26.50 13.95 17.69
N VAL A 453 25.16 13.97 17.74
CA VAL A 453 24.37 12.79 18.07
C VAL A 453 24.43 11.76 16.94
N HIS A 454 24.39 12.22 15.68
CA HIS A 454 24.56 11.33 14.53
C HIS A 454 25.91 10.61 14.59
N GLU A 455 27.00 11.29 14.93
CA GLU A 455 28.32 10.67 15.07
C GLU A 455 28.38 9.63 16.20
N LYS A 456 27.88 9.96 17.40
CA LYS A 456 27.86 9.03 18.55
C LYS A 456 26.96 7.81 18.31
N SER A 457 25.74 8.03 17.81
CA SER A 457 24.81 6.95 17.48
C SER A 457 25.37 6.04 16.37
N LYS A 458 26.00 6.64 15.35
CA LYS A 458 26.69 5.91 14.29
C LYS A 458 27.88 5.12 14.83
N ALA A 459 28.65 5.63 15.79
CA ALA A 459 29.74 4.89 16.42
C ALA A 459 29.25 3.64 17.16
N ILE A 460 28.21 3.77 17.99
CA ILE A 460 27.60 2.63 18.72
C ILE A 460 26.96 1.65 17.73
N ALA A 461 26.19 2.14 16.76
CA ALA A 461 25.56 1.31 15.75
C ALA A 461 26.62 0.59 14.88
N ASN A 462 27.72 1.25 14.53
CA ASN A 462 28.82 0.63 13.79
C ASN A 462 29.57 -0.39 14.63
N ALA A 463 29.83 -0.11 15.92
CA ALA A 463 30.42 -1.08 16.83
C ALA A 463 29.55 -2.34 16.89
N ARG A 464 28.24 -2.21 17.17
CA ARG A 464 27.32 -3.36 17.16
C ARG A 464 27.18 -4.00 15.78
N LYS A 465 27.10 -3.24 14.69
CA LYS A 465 26.95 -3.78 13.32
C LYS A 465 28.22 -4.47 12.82
N LYS A 466 29.42 -4.06 13.26
CA LYS A 466 30.68 -4.76 12.98
C LYS A 466 30.62 -6.20 13.52
N TRP A 467 29.98 -6.37 14.66
CA TRP A 467 29.79 -7.68 15.31
C TRP A 467 28.54 -8.43 14.79
N VAL A 468 27.39 -7.77 14.62
CA VAL A 468 26.13 -8.44 14.25
C VAL A 468 25.96 -8.60 12.73
N GLY A 469 26.61 -7.76 11.92
CA GLY A 469 26.48 -7.71 10.47
C GLY A 469 26.90 -8.97 9.68
N PRO A 470 27.89 -9.76 10.13
CA PRO A 470 28.17 -11.08 9.57
C PRO A 470 27.04 -12.09 9.83
N LEU A 471 26.35 -12.00 10.97
CA LEU A 471 25.35 -12.98 11.43
C LEU A 471 24.04 -12.93 10.65
N HIS A 472 23.51 -11.72 10.41
CA HIS A 472 22.31 -11.57 9.60
C HIS A 472 22.49 -12.06 8.15
N ARG A 473 23.74 -12.10 7.67
CA ARG A 473 24.06 -12.64 6.34
C ARG A 473 24.05 -14.17 6.34
N ASP A 474 24.68 -14.79 7.34
CA ASP A 474 24.84 -16.25 7.41
C ASP A 474 23.52 -16.98 7.71
N GLN A 475 22.64 -16.40 8.55
CA GLN A 475 21.32 -16.99 8.83
C GLN A 475 20.32 -16.83 7.70
N GLY A 476 20.40 -15.71 6.99
CA GLY A 476 19.66 -15.54 5.74
C GLY A 476 20.08 -16.58 4.69
N GLN A 477 21.19 -17.29 4.88
CA GLN A 477 21.62 -18.42 4.05
C GLN A 477 21.24 -19.77 4.70
N LYS A 478 21.43 -19.94 6.02
CA LYS A 478 21.10 -21.19 6.74
C LYS A 478 19.61 -21.48 6.87
N ARG A 479 18.76 -20.48 7.13
CA ARG A 479 17.31 -20.67 7.18
C ARG A 479 16.76 -21.10 5.82
N LYS A 480 17.35 -20.55 4.76
CA LYS A 480 17.07 -20.99 3.41
C LYS A 480 17.56 -22.42 3.16
N ALA A 481 18.68 -22.81 3.80
CA ALA A 481 19.25 -24.17 3.84
C ALA A 481 18.33 -25.25 4.44
N GLU A 482 17.71 -24.91 5.56
CA GLU A 482 16.85 -25.83 6.31
C GLU A 482 15.45 -25.90 5.69
N GLU A 483 14.92 -24.79 5.17
CA GLU A 483 13.65 -24.75 4.43
C GLU A 483 13.72 -25.59 3.12
N GLY A 484 14.90 -25.69 2.47
CA GLY A 484 15.12 -26.59 1.33
C GLY A 484 15.12 -28.08 1.71
N LEU A 485 15.79 -28.44 2.81
CA LEU A 485 15.88 -29.82 3.31
C LEU A 485 14.56 -30.34 3.91
N GLU A 486 13.79 -29.52 4.64
CA GLU A 486 12.44 -29.90 5.12
C GLU A 486 11.46 -30.13 3.96
N ALA A 487 11.54 -29.31 2.91
CA ALA A 487 10.73 -29.50 1.71
C ALA A 487 11.07 -30.81 0.96
N GLU A 488 12.31 -31.28 1.07
CA GLU A 488 12.79 -32.55 0.54
C GLU A 488 12.39 -33.74 1.44
N GLY A 489 12.47 -33.58 2.77
CA GLY A 489 12.06 -34.58 3.76
C GLY A 489 10.55 -34.84 3.80
N ARG A 490 9.71 -33.79 3.69
CA ARG A 490 8.24 -33.92 3.54
C ARG A 490 7.85 -34.61 2.25
N ARG A 491 8.67 -34.54 1.19
CA ARG A 491 8.50 -35.31 -0.06
C ARG A 491 8.89 -36.78 0.08
N SER A 492 9.86 -37.11 0.93
CA SER A 492 10.29 -38.49 1.16
C SER A 492 9.32 -39.29 2.04
N LYS A 493 8.70 -38.65 3.05
CA LYS A 493 7.72 -39.33 3.93
C LYS A 493 6.37 -39.64 3.25
N ARG A 494 6.02 -38.93 2.17
CA ARG A 494 4.81 -39.23 1.37
C ARG A 494 4.95 -40.43 0.41
N LYS A 495 6.13 -41.06 0.32
CA LYS A 495 6.42 -42.19 -0.60
C LYS A 495 6.55 -43.55 0.06
N ARG A 496 6.34 -43.69 1.37
CA ARG A 496 6.27 -45.00 2.04
C ARG A 496 4.86 -45.25 2.55
N GLY A 497 4.02 -45.80 1.67
CA GLY A 497 2.81 -46.53 2.09
C GLY A 497 3.19 -47.80 2.85
N PRO A 498 2.26 -48.37 3.63
CA PRO A 498 2.54 -49.52 4.49
C PRO A 498 2.76 -50.76 3.64
N ASN A 499 3.97 -51.31 3.69
CA ASN A 499 4.26 -52.63 3.14
C ASN A 499 3.74 -53.65 4.16
N LYS A 500 2.55 -54.23 3.91
CA LYS A 500 2.09 -55.46 4.56
C LYS A 500 2.93 -56.62 3.99
N GLY A 501 3.70 -57.27 4.85
CA GLY A 501 4.31 -58.57 4.56
C GLY A 501 3.39 -59.68 5.09
N GLU A 502 3.18 -60.68 4.23
CA GLU A 502 2.53 -61.97 4.49
C GLU A 502 3.46 -62.90 5.29
N GLU A 503 2.86 -63.66 6.22
CA GLU A 503 3.19 -64.97 6.85
C GLU A 503 1.95 -65.18 7.77
N ASP A 504 1.20 -66.27 7.85
CA ASP A 504 1.13 -67.60 7.24
C ASP A 504 -0.29 -68.16 7.56
N ASP A 505 -0.66 -69.23 6.86
CA ASP A 505 -1.53 -70.35 7.28
C ASP A 505 -3.08 -70.29 7.25
N GLU A 506 -3.62 -71.27 6.48
CA GLU A 506 -4.83 -72.08 6.70
C GLU A 506 -6.19 -71.37 6.52
N ASP A 507 -7.20 -71.88 5.81
CA ASP A 507 -7.51 -73.14 5.12
C ASP A 507 -8.89 -72.93 4.42
N GLU A 508 -9.21 -73.78 3.44
CA GLU A 508 -10.58 -74.17 2.99
C GLU A 508 -11.47 -73.05 2.38
N ASP A 509 -11.91 -73.04 1.12
CA ASP A 509 -12.55 -74.01 0.21
C ASP A 509 -13.87 -73.34 -0.26
N GLU A 510 -14.33 -73.72 -1.46
CA GLU A 510 -15.66 -73.46 -2.07
C GLU A 510 -15.90 -72.03 -2.62
N ASP A 511 -15.80 -71.80 -3.94
CA ASP A 511 -16.70 -72.20 -5.04
C ASP A 511 -17.84 -71.18 -5.31
N GLU A 512 -18.10 -71.02 -6.62
CA GLU A 512 -19.32 -70.54 -7.27
C GLU A 512 -19.56 -69.02 -7.43
N ASP A 513 -19.31 -68.58 -8.67
CA ASP A 513 -20.28 -68.03 -9.63
C ASP A 513 -21.60 -67.48 -9.05
N GLU A 514 -21.97 -66.24 -9.42
CA GLU A 514 -23.14 -66.00 -10.28
C GLU A 514 -23.39 -64.49 -10.50
N GLU A 515 -24.04 -64.25 -11.62
CA GLU A 515 -24.39 -62.97 -12.22
C GLU A 515 -25.62 -62.30 -11.57
N GLU A 516 -26.01 -61.19 -12.20
CA GLU A 516 -27.35 -60.60 -12.28
C GLU A 516 -27.80 -59.59 -11.20
N ASP A 517 -27.97 -58.37 -11.72
CA ASP A 517 -29.18 -57.56 -11.71
C ASP A 517 -29.89 -57.24 -10.38
N GLY A 518 -30.11 -55.95 -10.17
CA GLY A 518 -31.02 -55.47 -9.13
C GLY A 518 -31.18 -53.97 -9.14
N ASP A 519 -32.03 -53.48 -10.05
CA ASP A 519 -32.74 -52.21 -9.87
C ASP A 519 -33.54 -52.25 -8.56
N GLY A 520 -33.57 -51.13 -7.83
CA GLY A 520 -34.36 -51.02 -6.61
C GLY A 520 -34.34 -49.61 -6.06
N ASP A 521 -35.30 -48.81 -6.53
CA ASP A 521 -35.82 -47.64 -5.83
C ASP A 521 -36.20 -48.01 -4.38
N GLU A 522 -36.01 -47.07 -3.44
CA GLU A 522 -37.03 -46.59 -2.50
C GLU A 522 -36.37 -45.77 -1.38
N ASP A 523 -36.64 -44.46 -1.45
CA ASP A 523 -37.10 -43.53 -0.41
C ASP A 523 -36.84 -43.81 1.09
N ASP A 524 -36.79 -42.67 1.78
CA ASP A 524 -36.99 -42.43 3.21
C ASP A 524 -35.81 -42.73 4.13
N ASP A 525 -35.19 -41.66 4.65
CA ASP A 525 -35.39 -41.33 6.05
C ASP A 525 -35.01 -39.87 6.35
N ASP A 526 -35.96 -39.21 7.00
CA ASP A 526 -35.82 -37.98 7.77
C ASP A 526 -34.65 -38.08 8.76
N ASP A 527 -33.93 -36.98 8.98
CA ASP A 527 -33.65 -36.53 10.35
C ASP A 527 -33.13 -35.07 10.36
N GLU A 528 -33.69 -34.34 11.31
CA GLU A 528 -33.45 -32.95 11.67
C GLU A 528 -32.08 -32.76 12.36
N GLU A 529 -31.82 -31.52 12.81
CA GLU A 529 -30.75 -31.05 13.70
C GLU A 529 -29.56 -30.41 12.95
N GLU A 530 -29.57 -29.08 12.84
CA GLU A 530 -28.99 -28.13 13.79
C GLU A 530 -27.47 -27.90 13.60
N ASP A 531 -27.12 -26.61 13.57
CA ASP A 531 -25.81 -26.03 13.81
C ASP A 531 -24.71 -26.18 12.74
N GLY A 532 -24.83 -25.36 11.69
CA GLY A 532 -23.73 -24.99 10.81
C GLY A 532 -23.40 -23.50 10.92
N ASP A 533 -22.64 -23.12 11.95
CA ASP A 533 -22.03 -21.79 12.06
C ASP A 533 -21.09 -21.55 10.87
N GLY A 534 -21.56 -20.72 9.94
CA GLY A 534 -20.79 -20.23 8.81
C GLY A 534 -19.90 -19.06 9.22
N ASP A 535 -18.68 -19.38 9.63
CA ASP A 535 -17.52 -18.48 9.63
C ASP A 535 -16.43 -19.08 8.72
N GLU A 536 -16.60 -18.94 7.40
CA GLU A 536 -15.52 -19.14 6.42
C GLU A 536 -14.99 -17.77 5.98
N ASP A 537 -14.07 -17.22 6.76
CA ASP A 537 -13.11 -16.20 6.31
C ASP A 537 -11.70 -16.67 6.75
N ASP A 538 -11.17 -17.69 6.08
CA ASP A 538 -9.75 -18.08 6.18
C ASP A 538 -8.98 -17.55 4.96
N ASP A 539 -8.12 -16.58 5.25
CA ASP A 539 -7.01 -16.11 4.45
C ASP A 539 -5.89 -17.17 4.43
N GLU A 540 -5.62 -17.83 3.31
CA GLU A 540 -4.30 -18.44 3.07
C GLU A 540 -3.92 -18.34 1.58
N ASP A 541 -2.99 -17.44 1.27
CA ASP A 541 -2.03 -17.63 0.17
C ASP A 541 -0.68 -17.12 0.67
N GLY A 542 0.01 -18.01 1.38
CA GLY A 542 1.44 -17.92 1.61
C GLY A 542 2.20 -18.20 0.32
N ASP A 543 3.11 -17.32 -0.04
CA ASP A 543 4.21 -17.62 -0.95
C ASP A 543 5.51 -17.22 -0.24
N GLY A 544 6.08 -18.20 0.46
CA GLY A 544 7.47 -18.18 0.87
C GLY A 544 8.35 -18.49 -0.32
N ASP A 545 9.15 -17.53 -0.76
CA ASP A 545 10.23 -17.73 -1.72
C ASP A 545 11.53 -17.14 -1.14
N GLY A 546 12.43 -18.04 -0.74
CA GLY A 546 13.75 -17.71 -0.18
C GLY A 546 14.79 -18.79 -0.48
N ASP A 547 15.36 -18.73 -1.69
CA ASP A 547 16.55 -19.37 -2.29
C ASP A 547 17.55 -20.23 -1.48
N GLU A 548 17.85 -21.43 -1.99
CA GLU A 548 19.06 -22.19 -1.62
C GLU A 548 19.97 -22.49 -2.83
N ASP A 549 21.28 -22.45 -2.56
CA ASP A 549 22.46 -22.68 -3.42
C ASP A 549 23.07 -24.09 -3.15
N GLY A 550 23.99 -24.58 -4.01
CA GLY A 550 24.82 -25.76 -3.71
C GLY A 550 25.73 -26.20 -4.87
N ASP A 551 27.05 -26.11 -4.67
CA ASP A 551 28.15 -26.43 -5.58
C ASP A 551 28.68 -27.87 -5.42
N GLU A 552 29.31 -28.41 -6.47
CA GLU A 552 30.26 -29.54 -6.38
C GLU A 552 31.64 -29.07 -6.85
N ASP A 553 32.65 -29.29 -6.00
CA ASP A 553 34.07 -28.99 -6.20
C ASP A 553 34.78 -30.12 -6.97
N GLU A 554 35.26 -29.84 -8.19
CA GLU A 554 36.33 -30.64 -8.81
C GLU A 554 37.62 -29.82 -8.95
N ARG A 555 38.65 -30.27 -8.21
CA ARG A 555 40.02 -29.79 -8.31
C ARG A 555 40.65 -30.26 -9.62
N ILE A 556 40.96 -29.35 -10.53
CA ILE A 556 41.85 -29.61 -11.67
C ILE A 556 43.22 -28.98 -11.40
N ILE A 557 44.24 -29.83 -11.47
CA ILE A 557 45.66 -29.54 -11.30
C ILE A 557 46.14 -28.65 -12.46
N VAL A 558 46.75 -27.51 -12.12
CA VAL A 558 47.45 -26.63 -13.07
C VAL A 558 48.76 -27.29 -13.50
N SER A 559 49.00 -27.37 -14.81
CA SER A 559 50.33 -27.59 -15.36
C SER A 559 50.73 -26.36 -16.18
N ASP A 560 51.94 -25.88 -15.89
CA ASP A 560 52.63 -24.78 -16.57
C ASP A 560 52.78 -25.03 -18.07
N GLY A 561 52.66 -23.96 -18.85
CA GLY A 561 52.91 -23.96 -20.28
C GLY A 561 53.09 -22.54 -20.79
N SER A 562 54.31 -22.24 -21.18
CA SER A 562 54.89 -20.94 -21.51
C SER A 562 54.44 -20.34 -22.87
N ASP A 563 54.85 -19.08 -23.05
CA ASP A 563 55.15 -18.40 -24.33
C ASP A 563 54.01 -17.75 -25.12
N ALA A 564 53.88 -16.42 -24.98
CA ALA A 564 53.72 -15.51 -26.13
C ALA A 564 54.07 -14.05 -25.75
N GLN A 565 54.85 -13.42 -26.63
CA GLN A 565 55.49 -12.10 -26.53
C GLN A 565 54.53 -10.88 -26.63
N PRO A 566 54.98 -9.68 -26.20
CA PRO A 566 54.17 -8.46 -26.27
C PRO A 566 54.21 -7.84 -27.67
N MET A 567 53.04 -7.46 -28.19
CA MET A 567 52.96 -6.70 -29.44
C MET A 567 52.75 -5.21 -29.12
N GLU A 568 53.65 -4.41 -29.67
CA GLU A 568 53.79 -2.97 -29.50
C GLU A 568 52.58 -2.16 -29.99
N ILE A 569 52.47 -1.00 -29.36
CA ILE A 569 51.59 0.11 -29.69
C ILE A 569 52.06 0.73 -31.00
N ASP A 570 51.14 0.96 -31.95
CA ASP A 570 51.34 1.92 -33.03
C ASP A 570 50.24 3.00 -33.00
N HIS A 571 50.70 4.24 -32.83
CA HIS A 571 49.95 5.47 -32.93
C HIS A 571 50.31 6.13 -34.26
N THR A 572 49.47 6.08 -35.30
CA THR A 572 49.44 7.20 -36.26
C THR A 572 48.18 7.29 -37.16
N VAL A 573 47.72 8.54 -37.29
CA VAL A 573 46.99 9.22 -38.39
C VAL A 573 45.44 9.25 -38.42
N PHE A 574 44.98 10.47 -38.12
CA PHE A 574 43.70 11.13 -38.41
C PHE A 574 43.54 11.57 -39.89
N LYS A 575 42.31 11.44 -40.44
CA LYS A 575 41.55 12.38 -41.32
C LYS A 575 40.41 11.55 -41.95
N VAL A 576 39.13 11.84 -41.78
CA VAL A 576 38.36 12.98 -42.30
C VAL A 576 37.01 12.97 -41.57
N LEU A 577 36.53 14.11 -41.07
CA LEU A 577 35.13 14.61 -41.21
C LEU A 577 34.97 15.92 -40.42
N GLY A 578 34.25 16.87 -41.02
CA GLY A 578 34.28 18.29 -40.69
C GLY A 578 33.38 18.76 -39.54
N THR A 579 33.92 19.72 -38.80
CA THR A 579 33.36 21.01 -38.34
C THR A 579 31.88 21.14 -37.96
N PHE A 580 31.64 21.32 -36.65
CA PHE A 580 30.83 22.39 -36.03
C PHE A 580 31.47 22.79 -34.67
N PRO A 581 31.34 24.04 -34.19
CA PRO A 581 32.25 24.62 -33.20
C PRO A 581 31.92 24.27 -31.75
N ALA A 582 33.00 24.09 -30.98
CA ALA A 582 33.01 23.84 -29.54
C ALA A 582 32.76 25.11 -28.72
N VAL A 583 31.99 24.95 -27.64
CA VAL A 583 32.04 25.83 -26.46
C VAL A 583 33.25 25.40 -25.64
N THR A 584 34.17 26.32 -25.37
CA THR A 584 35.41 26.03 -24.64
C THR A 584 35.23 26.15 -23.13
N GLU A 585 35.97 25.28 -22.42
CA GLU A 585 36.04 25.06 -20.98
C GLU A 585 36.57 26.24 -20.14
N THR A 586 36.71 27.42 -20.74
CA THR A 586 37.14 28.67 -20.08
C THR A 586 35.97 29.47 -19.50
N ASP A 587 34.74 29.23 -19.98
CA ASP A 587 33.54 29.97 -19.51
C ASP A 587 32.90 29.38 -18.24
N VAL A 588 33.33 28.19 -17.81
CA VAL A 588 32.79 27.48 -16.64
C VAL A 588 33.66 27.67 -15.39
N GLN A 589 34.89 28.17 -15.52
CA GLN A 589 35.82 28.31 -14.38
C GLN A 589 35.93 29.72 -13.78
N LEU A 590 35.07 30.68 -14.16
CA LEU A 590 35.08 32.05 -13.60
C LEU A 590 33.83 32.41 -12.77
N ALA A 591 32.89 31.49 -12.56
CA ALA A 591 31.67 31.74 -11.79
C ALA A 591 31.66 31.12 -10.37
N ILE A 592 32.73 30.43 -9.95
CA ILE A 592 32.80 29.80 -8.62
C ILE A 592 34.11 30.20 -7.93
N ARG A 593 34.11 31.38 -7.29
CA ARG A 593 34.80 31.74 -6.03
C ARG A 593 34.84 33.25 -5.84
N GLY A 594 34.13 33.76 -4.83
CA GLY A 594 34.26 35.16 -4.39
C GLY A 594 33.15 35.60 -3.45
N VAL A 595 33.36 35.39 -2.16
CA VAL A 595 32.44 35.60 -1.04
C VAL A 595 32.61 37.01 -0.43
N THR A 596 31.50 37.55 0.09
CA THR A 596 31.35 38.60 1.13
C THR A 596 31.65 40.09 0.88
N SER A 597 30.58 40.86 1.09
CA SER A 597 30.46 42.09 1.89
C SER A 597 30.53 43.49 1.24
N ARG A 598 29.56 44.29 1.69
CA ARG A 598 29.44 45.76 1.79
C ARG A 598 29.06 46.60 0.55
N GLU A 599 27.87 47.22 0.72
CA GLU A 599 27.49 48.61 0.42
C GLU A 599 28.27 49.34 -0.67
N THR A 600 27.58 49.70 -1.76
CA THR A 600 27.40 51.10 -2.19
C THR A 600 26.48 51.20 -3.41
N SER A 601 25.65 52.25 -3.38
CA SER A 601 24.75 52.73 -4.43
C SER A 601 25.49 53.39 -5.59
N ILE A 602 25.16 53.09 -6.85
CA ILE A 602 25.34 53.96 -8.03
C ILE A 602 24.25 53.54 -9.04
N ASP A 603 23.17 54.29 -9.21
CA ASP A 603 22.96 55.46 -10.09
C ASP A 603 22.97 55.11 -11.59
N LEU A 604 21.80 55.23 -12.21
CA LEU A 604 21.49 54.86 -13.59
C LEU A 604 21.25 56.15 -14.39
N ASP A 605 22.22 56.58 -15.20
CA ASP A 605 21.97 57.51 -16.28
C ASP A 605 22.94 57.34 -17.47
N ALA A 606 22.32 57.30 -18.67
CA ALA A 606 22.86 57.56 -20.01
C ALA A 606 23.43 56.37 -20.85
N PRO A 607 23.48 56.47 -22.20
CA PRO A 607 22.48 55.85 -23.08
C PRO A 607 23.07 54.98 -24.21
N VAL A 608 22.31 54.00 -24.70
CA VAL A 608 22.69 53.16 -25.85
C VAL A 608 22.15 53.75 -27.15
N ALA A 609 23.07 54.10 -28.05
CA ALA A 609 22.80 54.46 -29.43
C ALA A 609 22.93 53.24 -30.37
N ALA A 610 21.89 53.05 -31.17
CA ALA A 610 21.84 52.61 -32.56
C ALA A 610 22.76 51.47 -33.07
N ALA A 611 22.13 50.33 -33.39
CA ALA A 611 22.44 49.57 -34.60
C ALA A 611 21.13 49.10 -35.23
N GLY A 612 20.88 49.55 -36.46
CA GLY A 612 19.65 49.35 -37.20
C GLY A 612 19.54 47.97 -37.83
N GLY A 613 18.31 47.45 -37.81
CA GLY A 613 17.85 46.31 -38.58
C GLY A 613 16.33 46.35 -38.62
N GLU A 614 15.77 46.73 -39.77
CA GLU A 614 14.32 46.79 -40.00
C GLU A 614 13.70 45.40 -39.87
N LEU A 615 13.04 45.16 -38.75
CA LEU A 615 12.18 44.00 -38.51
C LEU A 615 10.72 44.44 -38.63
N ASN A 616 9.98 43.76 -39.50
CA ASN A 616 8.57 43.96 -39.79
C ASN A 616 7.69 43.79 -38.53
N LEU A 617 7.49 44.89 -37.80
CA LEU A 617 6.71 44.96 -36.55
C LEU A 617 5.23 44.54 -36.73
N ALA A 618 4.68 44.66 -37.94
CA ALA A 618 3.28 44.34 -38.20
C ALA A 618 2.99 42.83 -38.19
N GLY A 619 3.98 42.01 -38.58
CA GLY A 619 3.88 40.54 -38.52
C GLY A 619 3.96 40.00 -37.10
N THR A 620 4.90 40.53 -36.30
CA THR A 620 5.13 40.11 -34.91
C THR A 620 3.99 40.57 -33.99
N ALA A 621 3.43 41.76 -34.20
CA ALA A 621 2.27 42.24 -33.45
C ALA A 621 1.01 41.38 -33.71
N ARG A 622 0.80 40.89 -34.94
CA ARG A 622 -0.31 39.96 -35.27
C ARG A 622 -0.11 38.56 -34.69
N LEU A 623 1.12 38.07 -34.61
CA LEU A 623 1.43 36.77 -34.00
C LEU A 623 1.32 36.80 -32.46
N VAL A 624 1.71 37.92 -31.84
CA VAL A 624 1.59 38.11 -30.38
C VAL A 624 0.14 38.36 -29.97
N ALA A 625 -0.62 39.14 -30.74
CA ALA A 625 -2.05 39.36 -30.51
C ALA A 625 -2.88 38.08 -30.71
N SER A 626 -2.57 37.25 -31.71
CA SER A 626 -3.25 35.96 -31.90
C SER A 626 -2.88 34.94 -30.81
N ARG A 627 -1.63 34.93 -30.31
CA ARG A 627 -1.25 34.12 -29.14
C ARG A 627 -1.91 34.60 -27.85
N HIS A 628 -2.03 35.91 -27.61
CA HIS A 628 -2.71 36.46 -26.44
C HIS A 628 -4.22 36.23 -26.49
N LEU A 629 -4.84 36.29 -27.69
CA LEU A 629 -6.25 35.99 -27.87
C LEU A 629 -6.54 34.48 -27.74
N ALA A 630 -5.62 33.61 -28.18
CA ALA A 630 -5.70 32.17 -27.96
C ALA A 630 -5.46 31.78 -26.49
N LEU A 631 -4.52 32.44 -25.80
CA LEU A 631 -4.31 32.27 -24.36
C LEU A 631 -5.49 32.80 -23.55
N ALA A 632 -6.07 33.95 -23.92
CA ALA A 632 -7.26 34.51 -23.29
C ALA A 632 -8.50 33.63 -23.52
N ARG A 633 -8.67 33.05 -24.72
CA ARG A 633 -9.73 32.06 -24.99
C ARG A 633 -9.52 30.77 -24.23
N TYR A 634 -8.28 30.26 -24.15
CA TYR A 634 -7.92 29.08 -23.37
C TYR A 634 -8.12 29.31 -21.86
N TRP A 635 -7.77 30.50 -21.37
CA TRP A 635 -7.92 30.90 -19.97
C TRP A 635 -9.39 31.12 -19.60
N ALA A 636 -10.20 31.71 -20.49
CA ALA A 636 -11.64 31.87 -20.31
C ALA A 636 -12.41 30.54 -20.36
N LEU A 637 -12.04 29.61 -21.25
CA LEU A 637 -12.67 28.29 -21.37
C LEU A 637 -12.29 27.31 -20.25
N HIS A 638 -11.20 27.54 -19.52
CA HIS A 638 -10.73 26.64 -18.45
C HIS A 638 -10.85 27.19 -17.03
N ASN A 639 -11.09 28.50 -16.85
CA ASN A 639 -11.29 29.10 -15.52
C ASN A 639 -12.73 29.61 -15.25
N ALA A 640 -13.68 29.35 -16.14
CA ALA A 640 -15.07 29.81 -15.98
C ALA A 640 -15.73 29.30 -14.68
N LYS A 641 -15.48 28.06 -14.24
CA LYS A 641 -16.10 27.50 -13.03
C LYS A 641 -15.65 28.18 -11.71
N PRO A 642 -14.34 28.36 -11.43
CA PRO A 642 -13.91 29.08 -10.23
C PRO A 642 -14.28 30.57 -10.26
N ILE A 643 -14.28 31.21 -11.43
CA ILE A 643 -14.70 32.61 -11.59
C ILE A 643 -16.22 32.75 -11.33
N MET A 644 -17.04 31.83 -11.85
CA MET A 644 -18.49 31.79 -11.55
C MET A 644 -18.76 31.54 -10.07
N GLY A 645 -17.96 30.71 -9.39
CA GLY A 645 -18.04 30.52 -7.94
C GLY A 645 -17.64 31.76 -7.14
N ALA A 646 -16.63 32.51 -7.59
CA ALA A 646 -16.21 33.77 -6.96
C ALA A 646 -17.24 34.89 -7.19
N ILE A 647 -17.79 34.99 -8.41
CA ILE A 647 -18.90 35.90 -8.74
C ILE A 647 -20.14 35.54 -7.92
N TYR A 648 -20.44 34.25 -7.75
CA TYR A 648 -21.53 33.75 -6.91
C TYR A 648 -21.36 34.11 -5.42
N LEU A 649 -20.14 34.01 -4.90
CA LEU A 649 -19.83 34.41 -3.51
C LEU A 649 -19.93 35.93 -3.34
N MET A 650 -19.40 36.70 -4.30
CA MET A 650 -19.53 38.16 -4.30
C MET A 650 -20.99 38.62 -4.39
N LEU A 651 -21.82 37.97 -5.22
CA LEU A 651 -23.25 38.27 -5.32
C LEU A 651 -23.98 37.98 -4.00
N ASN A 652 -23.69 36.86 -3.34
CA ASN A 652 -24.28 36.54 -2.04
C ASN A 652 -23.87 37.54 -0.96
N VAL A 653 -22.59 37.92 -0.91
CA VAL A 653 -22.09 38.91 0.07
C VAL A 653 -22.70 40.28 -0.19
N LEU A 654 -22.76 40.73 -1.45
CA LEU A 654 -23.33 42.04 -1.80
C LEU A 654 -24.84 42.10 -1.56
N VAL A 655 -25.58 41.03 -1.86
CA VAL A 655 -27.03 40.94 -1.57
C VAL A 655 -27.26 40.93 -0.06
N TRP A 656 -26.48 40.17 0.70
CA TRP A 656 -26.63 40.09 2.15
C TRP A 656 -26.25 41.40 2.84
N GLU A 657 -25.16 42.03 2.42
CA GLU A 657 -24.72 43.33 2.96
C GLU A 657 -25.70 44.45 2.62
N THR A 658 -26.30 44.43 1.44
CA THR A 658 -27.35 45.39 1.04
C THR A 658 -28.64 45.16 1.82
N LEU A 659 -29.06 43.91 2.00
CA LEU A 659 -30.24 43.56 2.81
C LEU A 659 -30.03 43.90 4.29
N GLU A 660 -28.83 43.70 4.83
CA GLU A 660 -28.49 44.02 6.21
C GLU A 660 -28.40 45.54 6.42
N ARG A 661 -27.88 46.29 5.44
CA ARG A 661 -27.80 47.75 5.49
C ARG A 661 -29.19 48.40 5.40
N GLU A 662 -30.05 47.92 4.51
CA GLU A 662 -31.45 48.37 4.41
C GLU A 662 -32.26 47.96 5.64
N ALA A 663 -32.11 46.74 6.15
CA ALA A 663 -32.79 46.29 7.37
C ALA A 663 -32.35 47.07 8.62
N LYS A 664 -31.07 47.48 8.72
CA LYS A 664 -30.57 48.34 9.81
C LYS A 664 -31.08 49.77 9.70
N LEU A 665 -31.34 50.28 8.50
CA LEU A 665 -31.90 51.62 8.28
C LEU A 665 -33.41 51.69 8.51
N SER A 666 -34.12 50.56 8.36
CA SER A 666 -35.56 50.46 8.61
C SER A 666 -35.87 49.78 9.95
N TYR A 667 -35.59 50.45 11.08
CA TYR A 667 -35.95 49.91 12.41
C TYR A 667 -37.46 50.08 12.67
N GLN A 668 -38.29 49.23 12.05
CA GLN A 668 -39.67 49.00 12.44
C GLN A 668 -40.00 47.50 12.44
N PRO A 669 -40.56 46.94 13.53
CA PRO A 669 -40.81 45.50 13.70
C PRO A 669 -41.72 44.83 12.65
N HIS A 670 -42.41 45.62 11.84
CA HIS A 670 -43.31 45.15 10.78
C HIS A 670 -42.70 45.27 9.37
N HIS A 671 -41.40 45.52 9.27
CA HIS A 671 -40.73 45.62 7.98
C HIS A 671 -40.71 44.25 7.27
N PRO A 672 -41.13 44.15 5.99
CA PRO A 672 -41.24 42.88 5.27
C PRO A 672 -39.96 42.04 5.27
N LEU A 673 -38.79 42.69 5.28
CA LEU A 673 -37.49 42.00 5.34
C LEU A 673 -37.20 41.35 6.70
N HIS A 674 -37.76 41.89 7.80
CA HIS A 674 -37.64 41.26 9.10
C HIS A 674 -38.53 40.02 9.19
N VAL A 675 -39.75 40.09 8.64
CA VAL A 675 -40.68 38.95 8.55
C VAL A 675 -40.08 37.82 7.69
N PHE A 676 -39.45 38.16 6.56
CA PHE A 676 -38.77 37.20 5.69
C PHE A 676 -37.60 36.50 6.40
N ARG A 677 -36.76 37.25 7.14
CA ARG A 677 -35.68 36.68 7.96
C ARG A 677 -36.23 35.69 8.99
N THR A 678 -37.28 36.06 9.72
CA THR A 678 -37.88 35.21 10.75
C THR A 678 -38.47 33.93 10.16
N HIS A 679 -39.07 33.99 8.96
CA HIS A 679 -39.59 32.81 8.25
C HIS A 679 -38.48 31.87 7.76
N VAL A 680 -37.37 32.39 7.24
CA VAL A 680 -36.23 31.57 6.82
C VAL A 680 -35.53 30.92 8.02
N GLU A 681 -35.40 31.65 9.13
CA GLU A 681 -34.87 31.12 10.40
C GLU A 681 -35.79 30.04 10.99
N GLN A 682 -37.12 30.24 10.99
CA GLN A 682 -38.10 29.22 11.41
C GLN A 682 -38.11 27.98 10.51
N TYR A 683 -38.05 28.15 9.19
CA TYR A 683 -38.00 27.04 8.23
C TYR A 683 -36.75 26.17 8.46
N ASN A 684 -35.60 26.80 8.70
CA ASN A 684 -34.36 26.08 9.00
C ASN A 684 -34.42 25.38 10.37
N LEU A 685 -35.04 26.01 11.38
CA LEU A 685 -35.27 25.42 12.71
C LEU A 685 -36.22 24.21 12.68
N GLU A 686 -37.30 24.26 11.91
CA GLU A 686 -38.25 23.14 11.74
C GLU A 686 -37.62 21.97 10.99
N LYS A 687 -36.75 22.25 10.02
CA LYS A 687 -36.01 21.20 9.29
C LYS A 687 -34.94 20.53 10.17
N MET A 688 -34.35 21.27 11.11
CA MET A 688 -33.47 20.69 12.14
C MET A 688 -34.24 19.83 13.13
N LYS A 689 -35.43 20.26 13.59
CA LYS A 689 -36.29 19.47 14.47
C LYS A 689 -36.77 18.16 13.84
N LYS A 690 -37.02 18.12 12.52
CA LYS A 690 -37.41 16.89 11.79
C LYS A 690 -36.29 15.86 11.62
N ARG A 691 -35.02 16.23 11.86
CA ARG A 691 -33.87 15.31 11.80
C ARG A 691 -33.52 14.68 13.14
N SER A 692 -34.17 15.09 14.22
CA SER A 692 -34.10 14.50 15.56
C SER A 692 -35.45 13.85 15.91
N ARG A 693 -35.52 12.52 16.03
CA ARG A 693 -36.74 11.82 16.48
C ARG A 693 -36.97 12.06 18.00
N PRO A 694 -38.22 12.21 18.47
CA PRO A 694 -38.52 12.38 19.89
C PRO A 694 -38.72 11.04 20.62
N VAL A 695 -38.27 10.98 21.87
CA VAL A 695 -38.60 9.93 22.85
C VAL A 695 -39.93 10.28 23.52
N ILE A 696 -40.77 9.27 23.73
CA ILE A 696 -42.13 9.33 24.28
C ILE A 696 -42.10 9.79 25.74
N GLU A 697 -42.93 10.77 26.09
CA GLU A 697 -43.26 11.16 27.47
C GLU A 697 -44.23 10.14 28.11
N TRP A 698 -43.93 9.71 29.33
CA TRP A 698 -44.92 9.17 30.26
C TRP A 698 -44.94 10.02 31.52
N SER A 699 -46.12 10.54 31.85
CA SER A 699 -46.44 11.26 33.07
C SER A 699 -47.05 10.31 34.09
N GLY A 700 -46.56 10.34 35.33
CA GLY A 700 -47.10 9.58 36.45
C GLY A 700 -46.58 10.11 37.78
N VAL A 701 -47.50 10.55 38.64
CA VAL A 701 -47.29 11.34 39.86
C VAL A 701 -47.25 10.48 41.14
N CYS A 702 -46.35 10.85 42.08
CA CYS A 702 -46.34 10.68 43.57
C CYS A 702 -45.98 9.35 44.29
N PRO A 703 -45.62 9.37 45.62
CA PRO A 703 -45.07 10.44 46.48
C PRO A 703 -43.91 10.03 47.45
N SER A 704 -43.09 11.03 47.85
CA SER A 704 -42.38 11.29 49.14
C SER A 704 -41.84 10.16 50.07
N VAL A 705 -40.52 10.17 50.35
CA VAL A 705 -39.85 10.13 51.70
C VAL A 705 -38.44 10.78 51.59
N PRO A 706 -37.96 11.61 52.55
CA PRO A 706 -36.71 12.37 52.41
C PRO A 706 -35.50 11.68 53.06
N CYS A 707 -34.32 11.77 52.44
CA CYS A 707 -33.04 11.61 53.15
C CYS A 707 -31.95 12.54 52.52
N PRO A 708 -31.10 13.20 53.32
CA PRO A 708 -30.25 14.30 52.87
C PRO A 708 -28.80 13.89 52.57
N SER A 709 -28.19 14.61 51.62
CA SER A 709 -26.77 14.53 51.17
C SER A 709 -26.42 13.25 50.41
N GLY A 710 -25.83 13.23 49.22
CA GLY A 710 -25.22 14.23 48.35
C GLY A 710 -24.28 13.42 47.44
N THR A 711 -24.38 13.61 46.11
CA THR A 711 -23.64 12.94 45.02
C THR A 711 -23.97 11.47 44.70
N THR A 712 -24.76 11.27 43.63
CA THR A 712 -24.87 10.01 42.89
C THR A 712 -24.52 10.26 41.43
N SER A 713 -23.45 9.62 40.93
CA SER A 713 -23.09 9.60 39.51
C SER A 713 -24.06 8.69 38.75
N VAL A 714 -24.69 9.19 37.69
CA VAL A 714 -25.52 8.38 36.78
C VAL A 714 -24.59 7.69 35.77
N ARG A 715 -24.48 6.35 35.86
CA ARG A 715 -23.92 5.49 34.81
C ARG A 715 -24.89 5.46 33.63
N TYR A 716 -24.39 5.78 32.43
CA TYR A 716 -25.05 5.44 31.18
C TYR A 716 -24.54 4.08 30.69
N THR A 717 -25.43 3.09 30.58
CA THR A 717 -25.22 1.88 29.78
C THR A 717 -25.90 2.08 28.42
N PRO A 718 -25.22 1.91 27.27
CA PRO A 718 -25.89 1.89 25.98
C PRO A 718 -26.41 0.47 25.70
N ALA A 719 -27.72 0.35 25.49
CA ALA A 719 -28.32 -0.84 24.89
C ALA A 719 -28.03 -0.87 23.38
N VAL A 720 -27.46 -1.97 22.91
CA VAL A 720 -27.17 -2.25 21.50
C VAL A 720 -28.39 -2.91 20.86
N PHE A 721 -29.00 -2.25 19.87
CA PHE A 721 -29.96 -2.89 18.96
C PHE A 721 -29.20 -3.40 17.71
N LYS A 722 -29.16 -4.72 17.52
CA LYS A 722 -28.83 -5.37 16.24
C LYS A 722 -30.05 -5.31 15.33
N THR A 723 -29.89 -4.79 14.12
CA THR A 723 -30.78 -5.10 12.98
C THR A 723 -29.92 -5.64 11.85
N LYS A 724 -30.00 -6.96 11.64
CA LYS A 724 -29.59 -7.64 10.41
C LYS A 724 -30.78 -7.50 9.46
N ASP A 725 -30.64 -6.73 8.39
CA ASP A 725 -31.43 -6.92 7.17
C ASP A 725 -30.58 -6.53 5.96
N LYS A 726 -30.38 -7.51 5.09
CA LYS A 726 -29.66 -7.40 3.81
C LYS A 726 -30.52 -6.59 2.84
N VAL A 727 -30.06 -5.41 2.43
CA VAL A 727 -30.57 -4.70 1.25
C VAL A 727 -29.41 -4.50 0.27
N GLY A 728 -29.58 -5.04 -0.93
CA GLY A 728 -28.56 -5.10 -1.98
C GLY A 728 -28.08 -3.73 -2.47
N ASN A 729 -26.84 -3.75 -2.97
CA ASN A 729 -26.16 -2.63 -3.60
C ASN A 729 -26.92 -2.07 -4.80
N GLY A 730 -27.61 -0.94 -4.61
CA GLY A 730 -28.13 -0.06 -5.66
C GLY A 730 -27.52 1.33 -5.52
N VAL A 731 -26.80 1.76 -6.55
CA VAL A 731 -26.09 3.05 -6.64
C VAL A 731 -27.09 4.21 -6.65
N PHE A 732 -27.08 5.07 -5.62
CA PHE A 732 -27.67 6.42 -5.72
C PHE A 732 -26.57 7.45 -6.01
N ARG A 733 -26.52 7.91 -7.27
CA ARG A 733 -25.96 9.21 -7.65
C ARG A 733 -27.10 10.12 -8.05
N GLU A 734 -27.66 10.85 -7.08
CA GLU A 734 -28.56 11.99 -7.32
C GLU A 734 -28.17 13.13 -6.40
N GLY A 735 -27.26 13.99 -6.88
CA GLY A 735 -26.75 15.13 -6.12
C GLY A 735 -26.73 16.47 -6.86
N GLU A 736 -26.88 16.50 -8.18
CA GLU A 736 -26.67 17.74 -8.95
C GLU A 736 -27.97 18.49 -9.31
N GLY A 737 -29.12 17.81 -9.47
CA GLY A 737 -30.40 18.48 -9.80
C GLY A 737 -31.07 19.23 -8.64
N LYS A 738 -30.68 18.98 -7.39
CA LYS A 738 -31.41 19.49 -6.21
C LYS A 738 -31.14 20.96 -5.88
N ILE A 739 -30.09 21.56 -6.43
CA ILE A 739 -29.75 22.98 -6.17
C ILE A 739 -30.52 23.90 -7.13
N GLU A 740 -30.70 23.49 -8.39
CA GLU A 740 -31.49 24.21 -9.38
C GLU A 740 -32.98 24.22 -8.98
N ASP A 741 -33.51 23.09 -8.54
CA ASP A 741 -34.89 22.98 -8.02
C ASP A 741 -35.11 23.82 -6.74
N GLN A 742 -34.07 23.95 -5.89
CA GLN A 742 -34.11 24.80 -4.70
C GLN A 742 -34.13 26.28 -5.03
N MET A 743 -33.42 26.71 -6.08
CA MET A 743 -33.46 28.09 -6.58
C MET A 743 -34.80 28.43 -7.23
N VAL A 744 -35.35 27.53 -8.06
CA VAL A 744 -36.68 27.72 -8.65
C VAL A 744 -37.75 27.85 -7.57
N SER A 745 -37.65 27.04 -6.51
CA SER A 745 -38.58 27.11 -5.37
C SER A 745 -38.43 28.40 -4.54
N LEU A 746 -37.20 28.89 -4.32
CA LEU A 746 -36.94 30.14 -3.58
C LEU A 746 -37.34 31.40 -4.38
N LEU A 747 -37.12 31.38 -5.70
CA LEU A 747 -37.53 32.46 -6.60
C LEU A 747 -39.06 32.49 -6.77
N ALA A 748 -39.71 31.32 -6.86
CA ALA A 748 -41.18 31.23 -6.85
C ALA A 748 -41.76 31.77 -5.52
N LEU A 749 -41.14 31.42 -4.38
CA LEU A 749 -41.55 31.94 -3.07
C LEU A 749 -41.38 33.47 -2.97
N PHE A 750 -40.35 34.04 -3.62
CA PHE A 750 -40.12 35.48 -3.67
C PHE A 750 -41.14 36.21 -4.56
N CYS A 751 -41.58 35.57 -5.66
CA CYS A 751 -42.61 36.10 -6.55
C CYS A 751 -44.03 36.06 -5.94
N ASP A 752 -44.30 35.11 -5.04
CA ASP A 752 -45.59 34.99 -4.33
C ASP A 752 -45.73 35.93 -3.13
N LEU A 753 -44.67 36.68 -2.76
CA LEU A 753 -44.76 37.70 -1.71
C LEU A 753 -45.47 38.95 -2.25
N PRO A 754 -46.45 39.52 -1.52
CA PRO A 754 -47.20 40.71 -1.95
C PRO A 754 -46.35 41.97 -1.73
N LEU A 755 -45.25 42.09 -2.46
CA LEU A 755 -44.42 43.28 -2.49
C LEU A 755 -44.92 44.20 -3.60
N LYS A 756 -45.32 45.42 -3.24
CA LYS A 756 -45.73 46.46 -4.20
C LYS A 756 -44.65 46.65 -5.27
N ASP A 757 -45.08 46.74 -6.54
CA ASP A 757 -44.35 46.88 -7.82
C ASP A 757 -43.03 47.69 -7.78
N ARG A 758 -42.91 48.62 -6.84
CA ARG A 758 -41.73 49.46 -6.61
C ARG A 758 -40.47 48.67 -6.24
N TRP A 759 -40.56 47.55 -5.51
CA TRP A 759 -39.36 46.82 -5.05
C TRP A 759 -38.80 45.86 -6.10
N GLN A 760 -39.65 45.25 -6.92
CA GLN A 760 -39.22 44.49 -8.10
C GLN A 760 -38.51 45.40 -9.12
N ALA A 761 -39.01 46.62 -9.32
CA ALA A 761 -38.36 47.60 -10.19
C ALA A 761 -36.98 48.06 -9.67
N ILE A 762 -36.81 48.23 -8.35
CA ILE A 762 -35.52 48.61 -7.74
C ILE A 762 -34.50 47.47 -7.89
N PHE A 763 -34.91 46.22 -7.65
CA PHE A 763 -34.04 45.06 -7.79
C PHE A 763 -33.57 44.89 -9.24
N THR A 764 -34.48 44.93 -10.20
CA THR A 764 -34.16 44.82 -11.64
C THR A 764 -33.23 45.94 -12.11
N ARG A 765 -33.44 47.18 -11.65
CA ARG A 765 -32.58 48.30 -11.99
C ARG A 765 -31.17 48.20 -11.39
N VAL A 766 -31.04 47.74 -10.14
CA VAL A 766 -29.72 47.54 -9.50
C VAL A 766 -28.91 46.45 -10.20
N VAL A 767 -29.57 45.37 -10.64
CA VAL A 767 -28.94 44.28 -11.39
C VAL A 767 -28.45 44.76 -12.77
N ILE A 768 -29.26 45.52 -13.50
CA ILE A 768 -28.90 46.05 -14.82
C ILE A 768 -27.80 47.12 -14.74
N ASP A 769 -27.91 48.08 -13.80
CA ASP A 769 -26.98 49.21 -13.68
C ASP A 769 -25.58 48.77 -13.22
N ARG A 770 -25.46 47.66 -12.48
CA ARG A 770 -24.18 47.21 -11.91
C ARG A 770 -23.46 46.12 -12.71
N LEU A 771 -24.19 45.33 -13.50
CA LEU A 771 -23.62 44.16 -14.20
C LEU A 771 -23.55 44.33 -15.72
N GLY A 772 -24.22 45.34 -16.28
CA GLY A 772 -24.20 45.65 -17.71
C GLY A 772 -25.01 44.68 -18.58
N VAL A 773 -25.43 45.17 -19.76
CA VAL A 773 -26.37 44.51 -20.69
C VAL A 773 -25.86 43.14 -21.19
N ALA A 774 -24.56 42.90 -21.18
CA ALA A 774 -23.95 41.67 -21.69
C ALA A 774 -24.36 40.40 -20.91
N MET A 775 -24.86 40.53 -19.68
CA MET A 775 -25.30 39.39 -18.87
C MET A 775 -26.68 38.82 -19.28
N LEU A 776 -27.38 39.46 -20.23
CA LEU A 776 -28.67 38.99 -20.78
C LEU A 776 -28.55 37.74 -21.67
N PHE A 777 -27.34 37.30 -22.00
CA PHE A 777 -27.09 36.13 -22.84
C PHE A 777 -26.79 34.85 -22.05
N VAL A 778 -27.05 34.85 -20.75
CA VAL A 778 -27.01 33.64 -19.92
C VAL A 778 -28.41 33.02 -19.91
N ASP A 779 -28.55 31.79 -20.40
CA ASP A 779 -29.83 31.11 -20.67
C ASP A 779 -30.80 31.14 -19.46
N SER A 780 -30.28 31.08 -18.23
CA SER A 780 -31.06 31.13 -16.99
C SER A 780 -31.71 32.49 -16.73
N VAL A 781 -31.04 33.58 -17.11
CA VAL A 781 -31.52 34.96 -16.94
C VAL A 781 -32.50 35.34 -18.06
N SER A 782 -32.28 34.81 -19.27
CA SER A 782 -33.21 34.91 -20.38
C SER A 782 -34.55 34.21 -20.08
N ALA A 783 -34.50 33.01 -19.47
CA ALA A 783 -35.69 32.29 -19.01
C ALA A 783 -36.46 33.06 -17.91
N PHE A 784 -35.75 33.67 -16.96
CA PHE A 784 -36.33 34.50 -15.90
C PHE A 784 -37.04 35.76 -16.45
N LEU A 785 -36.44 36.44 -17.43
CA LEU A 785 -37.03 37.64 -18.05
C LEU A 785 -38.21 37.29 -18.95
N ASN A 786 -38.17 36.19 -19.70
CA ASN A 786 -39.30 35.72 -20.51
C ASN A 786 -40.53 35.41 -19.63
N CYS A 787 -40.33 34.78 -18.47
CA CYS A 787 -41.40 34.51 -17.52
C CYS A 787 -42.02 35.79 -16.93
N THR A 788 -41.21 36.84 -16.75
CA THR A 788 -41.65 38.15 -16.21
C THR A 788 -42.38 38.98 -17.25
N VAL A 789 -41.96 38.91 -18.53
CA VAL A 789 -42.61 39.59 -19.66
C VAL A 789 -43.99 38.98 -19.95
N GLU A 790 -44.14 37.66 -19.90
CA GLU A 790 -45.45 37.01 -20.04
C GLU A 790 -46.43 37.39 -18.93
N HIS A 791 -45.93 37.47 -17.68
CA HIS A 791 -46.77 37.85 -16.54
C HIS A 791 -47.17 39.34 -16.57
N THR A 792 -46.31 40.22 -17.12
CA THR A 792 -46.59 41.66 -17.25
C THR A 792 -47.56 41.95 -18.42
N LEU A 793 -47.47 41.18 -19.51
CA LEU A 793 -48.38 41.30 -20.66
C LEU A 793 -49.77 40.70 -20.40
N GLY A 794 -49.87 39.67 -19.54
CA GLY A 794 -51.15 39.08 -19.14
C GLY A 794 -52.01 39.98 -18.23
N VAL A 795 -51.40 40.94 -17.54
CA VAL A 795 -52.09 41.88 -16.62
C VAL A 795 -52.66 43.11 -17.35
N LEU A 796 -52.24 43.38 -18.59
CA LEU A 796 -52.69 44.54 -19.37
C LEU A 796 -53.85 44.26 -20.34
N ALA A 797 -54.46 43.08 -20.32
CA ALA A 797 -55.67 42.78 -21.10
C ALA A 797 -56.93 42.77 -20.20
N HIS A 798 -57.88 43.67 -20.48
CA HIS A 798 -59.18 43.77 -19.81
C HIS A 798 -60.03 42.46 -19.92
N PRO A 799 -61.00 42.23 -19.01
CA PRO A 799 -61.57 40.91 -18.75
C PRO A 799 -62.84 40.61 -19.56
N SER A 800 -62.98 39.37 -20.02
CA SER A 800 -64.29 38.78 -20.34
C SER A 800 -64.68 37.72 -19.28
N LYS A 801 -66.00 37.58 -19.09
CA LYS A 801 -66.67 37.02 -17.90
C LYS A 801 -66.66 35.48 -17.76
N GLU A 802 -65.84 34.76 -18.50
CA GLU A 802 -66.00 33.29 -18.61
C GLU A 802 -65.05 32.48 -17.70
N PHE A 803 -64.14 33.13 -16.96
CA PHE A 803 -63.17 32.41 -16.12
C PHE A 803 -63.68 31.99 -14.72
N VAL A 804 -64.93 32.33 -14.36
CA VAL A 804 -65.47 32.07 -13.01
C VAL A 804 -66.12 30.67 -12.87
N GLN A 805 -66.32 29.91 -13.95
CA GLN A 805 -66.99 28.61 -13.89
C GLN A 805 -66.08 27.38 -13.82
N ALA A 806 -64.76 27.51 -14.03
CA ALA A 806 -63.84 26.37 -13.99
C ALA A 806 -63.33 26.03 -12.57
N ARG A 807 -63.48 26.94 -11.60
CA ARG A 807 -62.92 26.78 -10.25
C ARG A 807 -63.81 25.97 -9.29
N SER A 808 -65.08 25.74 -9.63
CA SER A 808 -66.03 25.01 -8.77
C SER A 808 -66.13 23.50 -9.03
N LEU A 809 -65.40 22.96 -10.03
CA LEU A 809 -65.46 21.53 -10.37
C LEU A 809 -64.27 20.70 -9.84
N PHE A 810 -63.25 21.32 -9.25
CA PHE A 810 -62.03 20.62 -8.81
C PHE A 810 -62.04 20.15 -7.34
N HIS A 811 -63.12 20.39 -6.59
CA HIS A 811 -63.17 20.06 -5.17
C HIS A 811 -63.90 18.76 -4.79
N ALA A 812 -64.26 17.90 -5.75
CA ALA A 812 -64.93 16.65 -5.43
C ALA A 812 -64.49 15.49 -6.35
N SER A 813 -63.46 14.75 -5.94
CA SER A 813 -63.43 13.27 -5.92
C SER A 813 -62.00 12.75 -5.70
N ARG A 814 -61.83 11.96 -4.63
CA ARG A 814 -60.67 11.08 -4.42
C ARG A 814 -60.83 9.88 -5.34
N LEU A 815 -59.90 9.67 -6.28
CA LEU A 815 -59.64 8.35 -6.87
C LEU A 815 -58.21 8.32 -7.47
N LYS A 816 -57.47 7.25 -7.14
CA LYS A 816 -56.16 6.92 -7.71
C LYS A 816 -56.32 6.69 -9.21
N VAL A 817 -55.59 7.43 -10.04
CA VAL A 817 -55.40 7.13 -11.47
C VAL A 817 -53.92 7.19 -11.80
N ASP A 818 -53.49 6.20 -12.58
CA ASP A 818 -52.13 5.89 -13.00
C ASP A 818 -51.51 6.96 -13.92
N LEU A 819 -50.23 7.28 -13.69
CA LEU A 819 -49.46 8.35 -14.34
C LEU A 819 -49.22 8.08 -15.84
N THR A 820 -49.33 6.81 -16.25
CA THR A 820 -49.05 6.32 -17.61
C THR A 820 -50.08 6.81 -18.65
N THR A 821 -51.34 6.99 -18.24
CA THR A 821 -52.42 7.40 -19.16
C THR A 821 -52.39 8.91 -19.46
N SER A 822 -51.94 9.73 -18.52
CA SER A 822 -51.82 11.19 -18.71
C SER A 822 -50.64 11.59 -19.60
N LEU A 823 -49.55 10.81 -19.59
CA LEU A 823 -48.40 10.99 -20.48
C LEU A 823 -48.72 10.60 -21.93
N GLY A 824 -49.54 9.56 -22.14
CA GLY A 824 -49.99 9.15 -23.48
C GLY A 824 -50.88 10.21 -24.17
N VAL A 825 -51.73 10.90 -23.41
CA VAL A 825 -52.59 11.99 -23.95
C VAL A 825 -51.78 13.25 -24.25
N LEU A 826 -50.73 13.54 -23.47
CA LEU A 826 -49.83 14.67 -23.71
C LEU A 826 -48.96 14.42 -24.96
N TYR A 827 -48.44 13.21 -25.13
CA TYR A 827 -47.66 12.82 -26.31
C TYR A 827 -48.50 12.81 -27.59
N ALA A 828 -49.74 12.31 -27.53
CA ALA A 828 -50.66 12.33 -28.67
C ALA A 828 -51.07 13.76 -29.09
N LYS A 829 -51.18 14.71 -28.14
CA LYS A 829 -51.46 16.12 -28.45
C LYS A 829 -50.26 16.85 -29.04
N VAL A 830 -49.04 16.51 -28.62
CA VAL A 830 -47.80 17.06 -29.19
C VAL A 830 -47.58 16.52 -30.61
N CYS A 831 -47.88 15.24 -30.88
CA CYS A 831 -47.83 14.67 -32.23
C CYS A 831 -48.93 15.21 -33.16
N ALA A 832 -50.12 15.52 -32.64
CA ALA A 832 -51.20 16.13 -33.43
C ALA A 832 -50.88 17.57 -33.88
N GLY A 833 -50.08 18.32 -33.10
CA GLY A 833 -49.62 19.67 -33.48
C GLY A 833 -48.49 19.71 -34.51
N TRP A 834 -47.92 18.56 -34.90
CA TRP A 834 -46.86 18.49 -35.91
C TRP A 834 -47.40 18.68 -37.34
N ALA A 835 -48.69 18.41 -37.59
CA ALA A 835 -49.32 18.64 -38.89
C ALA A 835 -49.40 20.14 -39.26
N ASP A 836 -49.53 21.03 -38.28
CA ASP A 836 -49.62 22.48 -38.51
C ASP A 836 -48.24 23.13 -38.82
N TYR A 837 -47.14 22.46 -38.45
CA TYR A 837 -45.78 22.94 -38.75
C TYR A 837 -45.31 22.63 -40.17
N GLN A 838 -45.96 21.71 -40.90
CA GLN A 838 -45.65 21.43 -42.31
C GLN A 838 -45.99 22.59 -43.25
N TRP A 839 -46.99 23.42 -42.90
CA TRP A 839 -47.35 24.61 -43.68
C TRP A 839 -46.34 25.77 -43.49
N LEU A 840 -45.81 25.93 -42.28
CA LEU A 840 -44.79 26.94 -41.99
C LEU A 840 -43.47 26.61 -42.71
N PHE A 841 -43.10 25.33 -42.75
CA PHE A 841 -41.88 24.86 -43.42
C PHE A 841 -41.95 24.98 -44.95
N SER A 842 -43.12 24.71 -45.55
CA SER A 842 -43.32 24.86 -47.00
C SER A 842 -43.40 26.32 -47.46
N THR A 843 -43.87 27.23 -46.60
CA THR A 843 -43.90 28.68 -46.89
C THR A 843 -42.51 29.31 -46.83
N VAL A 844 -41.65 28.85 -45.91
CA VAL A 844 -40.24 29.31 -45.80
C VAL A 844 -39.37 28.76 -46.95
N VAL A 845 -39.67 27.56 -47.44
CA VAL A 845 -38.98 26.96 -48.61
C VAL A 845 -39.45 27.58 -49.94
N ALA A 846 -40.70 28.05 -50.05
CA ALA A 846 -41.18 28.77 -51.24
C ALA A 846 -40.62 30.22 -51.33
N GLY A 847 -40.34 30.87 -50.19
CA GLY A 847 -39.81 32.23 -50.14
C GLY A 847 -38.33 32.38 -50.51
N THR A 848 -37.58 31.29 -50.60
CA THR A 848 -36.12 31.32 -50.86
C THR A 848 -35.75 31.06 -52.33
N GLN A 849 -36.72 30.86 -53.22
CA GLN A 849 -36.46 30.67 -54.66
C GLN A 849 -36.12 31.93 -55.45
N ASN A 850 -36.10 33.13 -54.84
CA ASN A 850 -35.95 34.40 -55.57
C ASN A 850 -34.62 35.14 -55.39
N GLN A 851 -33.60 34.52 -54.80
CA GLN A 851 -32.26 35.13 -54.73
C GLN A 851 -31.20 34.11 -55.18
N GLY A 852 -30.81 34.21 -56.45
CA GLY A 852 -29.88 33.31 -57.12
C GLY A 852 -28.48 33.30 -56.50
N ILE A 853 -28.27 32.45 -55.49
CA ILE A 853 -26.95 32.11 -54.96
C ILE A 853 -26.81 30.57 -54.96
N CYS A 854 -25.86 30.13 -55.78
CA CYS A 854 -25.23 28.81 -55.91
C CYS A 854 -26.03 27.54 -55.57
N ARG A 855 -26.27 26.76 -56.62
CA ARG A 855 -26.67 25.35 -56.61
C ARG A 855 -25.50 24.46 -56.14
N GLU A 856 -25.63 23.84 -54.97
CA GLU A 856 -25.22 22.45 -54.72
C GLU A 856 -26.26 21.79 -53.79
N PRO A 857 -26.63 20.51 -54.00
CA PRO A 857 -27.92 20.02 -53.56
C PRO A 857 -27.88 19.35 -52.17
N VAL A 858 -29.05 19.35 -51.55
CA VAL A 858 -29.52 18.65 -50.35
C VAL A 858 -29.15 17.15 -50.26
N GLY A 859 -28.50 16.57 -51.28
CA GLY A 859 -27.86 15.25 -51.21
C GLY A 859 -26.78 15.14 -50.13
N ALA A 860 -26.07 16.23 -49.80
CA ALA A 860 -25.05 16.24 -48.75
C ALA A 860 -25.62 16.07 -47.33
N LEU A 861 -26.88 16.46 -47.09
CA LEU A 861 -27.50 16.35 -45.76
C LEU A 861 -28.04 14.93 -45.47
N MET A 862 -28.32 14.14 -46.52
CA MET A 862 -28.67 12.73 -46.38
C MET A 862 -27.46 11.79 -46.48
N GLN A 863 -26.36 12.20 -47.16
CA GLN A 863 -25.07 11.48 -47.09
C GLN A 863 -24.39 11.57 -45.71
N GLY A 864 -24.69 12.60 -44.91
CA GLY A 864 -24.14 12.76 -43.56
C GLY A 864 -24.65 11.75 -42.52
N VAL A 865 -25.63 10.91 -42.87
CA VAL A 865 -26.18 9.85 -42.00
C VAL A 865 -25.60 8.46 -42.36
N GLU A 866 -24.76 8.36 -43.39
CA GLU A 866 -24.26 7.07 -43.92
C GLU A 866 -22.82 6.69 -43.53
N GLU A 867 -22.13 7.45 -42.70
CA GLU A 867 -20.85 7.00 -42.12
C GLU A 867 -21.04 6.46 -40.70
N SER A 868 -21.98 5.52 -40.55
CA SER A 868 -22.02 4.66 -39.35
C SER A 868 -20.64 4.01 -39.15
N ASN A 869 -20.13 4.05 -37.92
CA ASN A 869 -18.83 3.47 -37.58
C ASN A 869 -18.78 2.00 -38.09
N PRO A 870 -17.87 1.63 -39.00
CA PRO A 870 -17.84 0.31 -39.62
C PRO A 870 -17.82 -0.84 -38.61
N PHE A 871 -17.25 -0.61 -37.42
CA PHE A 871 -17.25 -1.58 -36.34
C PHE A 871 -18.63 -1.77 -35.70
N VAL A 872 -19.38 -0.70 -35.47
CA VAL A 872 -20.73 -0.76 -34.89
C VAL A 872 -21.67 -1.47 -35.86
N THR A 873 -21.63 -1.10 -37.14
CA THR A 873 -22.39 -1.77 -38.20
C THR A 873 -22.07 -3.26 -38.26
N ARG A 874 -20.80 -3.64 -38.07
CA ARG A 874 -20.41 -5.04 -37.99
C ARG A 874 -21.01 -5.77 -36.80
N LEU A 875 -21.01 -5.15 -35.60
CA LEU A 875 -21.66 -5.73 -34.42
C LEU A 875 -23.18 -5.90 -34.61
N ASP A 876 -23.82 -4.94 -35.29
CA ASP A 876 -25.25 -4.96 -35.59
C ASP A 876 -25.65 -5.92 -36.70
N LEU A 877 -24.69 -6.50 -37.42
CA LEU A 877 -24.91 -7.55 -38.42
C LEU A 877 -24.64 -8.97 -37.88
N LEU A 878 -24.19 -9.10 -36.62
CA LEU A 878 -23.93 -10.42 -36.02
C LEU A 878 -25.20 -11.26 -35.87
N PRO A 879 -25.09 -12.60 -35.99
CA PRO A 879 -26.20 -13.52 -35.72
C PRO A 879 -26.81 -13.29 -34.33
N ALA A 880 -28.13 -13.49 -34.21
CA ALA A 880 -28.87 -13.25 -32.97
C ALA A 880 -28.26 -13.96 -31.73
N PRO A 881 -27.77 -15.22 -31.80
CA PRO A 881 -27.11 -15.85 -30.65
C PRO A 881 -25.86 -15.07 -30.18
N THR A 882 -25.00 -14.64 -31.10
CA THR A 882 -23.79 -13.86 -30.81
C THR A 882 -24.13 -12.49 -30.23
N ARG A 883 -25.17 -11.83 -30.77
CA ARG A 883 -25.65 -10.55 -30.25
C ARG A 883 -26.13 -10.67 -28.80
N ARG A 884 -26.89 -11.73 -28.47
CA ARG A 884 -27.31 -12.01 -27.09
C ARG A 884 -26.14 -12.20 -26.12
N VAL A 885 -25.02 -12.76 -26.57
CA VAL A 885 -23.80 -12.86 -25.73
C VAL A 885 -23.22 -11.47 -25.47
N LEU A 886 -23.10 -10.63 -26.51
CA LEU A 886 -22.61 -9.24 -26.38
C LEU A 886 -23.54 -8.36 -25.51
N ASP A 887 -24.85 -8.63 -25.53
CA ASP A 887 -25.83 -7.93 -24.71
C ASP A 887 -25.74 -8.37 -23.24
N ARG A 888 -25.52 -9.67 -22.97
CA ARG A 888 -25.26 -10.19 -21.62
C ARG A 888 -23.93 -9.71 -21.05
N HIS A 889 -22.92 -9.53 -21.89
CA HIS A 889 -21.56 -9.14 -21.51
C HIS A 889 -21.12 -7.85 -22.24
N PRO A 890 -21.63 -6.67 -21.84
CA PRO A 890 -21.33 -5.40 -22.54
C PRO A 890 -19.83 -5.04 -22.53
N ALA A 891 -19.05 -5.58 -21.58
CA ALA A 891 -17.61 -5.43 -21.56
C ALA A 891 -16.89 -6.23 -22.66
N LEU A 892 -17.53 -7.27 -23.24
CA LEU A 892 -16.99 -8.01 -24.38
C LEU A 892 -16.96 -7.16 -25.65
N ARG A 893 -17.93 -6.25 -25.82
CA ARG A 893 -17.89 -5.21 -26.87
C ARG A 893 -16.64 -4.34 -26.75
N LYS A 894 -16.20 -4.03 -25.51
CA LYS A 894 -14.96 -3.27 -25.28
C LYS A 894 -13.71 -4.06 -25.68
N LEU A 895 -13.67 -5.37 -25.40
CA LEU A 895 -12.55 -6.21 -25.84
C LEU A 895 -12.48 -6.28 -27.37
N ALA A 896 -13.61 -6.53 -28.03
CA ALA A 896 -13.69 -6.54 -29.49
C ALA A 896 -13.27 -5.17 -30.08
N LEU A 897 -13.73 -4.06 -29.49
CA LEU A 897 -13.34 -2.71 -29.92
C LEU A 897 -11.83 -2.46 -29.73
N ILE A 898 -11.24 -2.91 -28.61
CA ILE A 898 -9.79 -2.80 -28.38
C ILE A 898 -9.01 -3.53 -29.47
N LEU A 899 -9.43 -4.76 -29.83
CA LEU A 899 -8.78 -5.54 -30.87
C LEU A 899 -8.92 -4.84 -32.22
N TYR A 900 -10.13 -4.43 -32.60
CA TYR A 900 -10.40 -3.74 -33.86
C TYR A 900 -9.60 -2.43 -34.00
N LEU A 901 -9.63 -1.55 -33.00
CA LEU A 901 -8.89 -0.30 -33.02
C LEU A 901 -7.37 -0.50 -33.00
N SER A 902 -6.88 -1.68 -32.59
CA SER A 902 -5.46 -2.00 -32.61
C SER A 902 -4.98 -2.56 -33.95
N LEU A 903 -5.88 -3.06 -34.83
CA LEU A 903 -5.50 -3.73 -36.09
C LEU A 903 -4.49 -2.95 -36.95
N PRO A 904 -4.59 -1.61 -37.11
CA PRO A 904 -3.60 -0.87 -37.89
C PRO A 904 -2.16 -0.99 -37.37
N LEU A 905 -1.98 -1.28 -36.07
CA LEU A 905 -0.67 -1.47 -35.45
C LEU A 905 0.01 -2.81 -35.82
N LEU A 906 -0.71 -3.73 -36.46
CA LEU A 906 -0.15 -4.96 -37.03
C LEU A 906 0.60 -4.67 -38.33
N ASP A 907 0.06 -3.76 -39.15
CA ASP A 907 0.64 -3.38 -40.45
C ASP A 907 1.72 -2.31 -40.28
N ASP A 908 1.45 -1.29 -39.46
CA ASP A 908 2.37 -0.19 -39.18
C ASP A 908 2.37 0.15 -37.69
N PRO A 909 3.48 -0.07 -36.95
CA PRO A 909 3.56 0.30 -35.53
C PRO A 909 3.38 1.80 -35.28
N ASP A 910 3.62 2.61 -36.32
CA ASP A 910 3.44 4.06 -36.33
C ASP A 910 2.10 4.50 -36.94
N ALA A 911 1.18 3.56 -37.21
CA ALA A 911 -0.15 3.85 -37.76
C ALA A 911 -0.88 4.96 -36.98
N THR A 912 -1.42 5.94 -37.70
CA THR A 912 -2.23 7.01 -37.11
C THR A 912 -3.64 6.95 -37.68
N SER A 913 -4.59 7.67 -37.06
CA SER A 913 -5.96 7.75 -37.56
C SER A 913 -6.40 9.20 -37.66
N SER A 914 -7.15 9.52 -38.73
CA SER A 914 -7.82 10.81 -38.88
C SER A 914 -8.93 10.96 -37.83
N ASP A 915 -9.59 9.87 -37.44
CA ASP A 915 -10.57 9.86 -36.37
C ASP A 915 -9.94 10.21 -35.01
N ARG A 916 -10.57 11.13 -34.29
CA ARG A 916 -10.03 11.67 -33.03
C ARG A 916 -9.96 10.60 -31.95
N LEU A 917 -10.99 9.78 -31.79
CA LEU A 917 -11.08 8.78 -30.74
C LEU A 917 -10.13 7.62 -31.00
N HIS A 918 -10.04 7.16 -32.25
CA HIS A 918 -9.08 6.16 -32.70
C HIS A 918 -7.64 6.65 -32.49
N ARG A 919 -7.34 7.90 -32.87
CA ARG A 919 -6.01 8.49 -32.64
C ARG A 919 -5.66 8.55 -31.16
N MET A 920 -6.61 8.95 -30.31
CA MET A 920 -6.43 8.93 -28.85
C MET A 920 -6.15 7.52 -28.33
N PHE A 921 -6.90 6.51 -28.82
CA PHE A 921 -6.67 5.10 -28.52
C PHE A 921 -5.25 4.65 -28.91
N LEU A 922 -4.87 4.88 -30.17
CA LEU A 922 -3.57 4.48 -30.71
C LEU A 922 -2.42 5.13 -29.93
N ASN A 923 -2.52 6.42 -29.61
CA ASN A 923 -1.52 7.11 -28.80
C ASN A 923 -1.36 6.50 -27.40
N VAL A 924 -2.45 6.07 -26.77
CA VAL A 924 -2.39 5.38 -25.47
C VAL A 924 -1.70 4.03 -25.60
N VAL A 925 -2.00 3.24 -26.63
CA VAL A 925 -1.38 1.93 -26.85
C VAL A 925 0.11 2.09 -27.18
N LYS A 926 0.46 2.97 -28.13
CA LYS A 926 1.83 3.25 -28.59
C LYS A 926 2.76 3.71 -27.49
N ALA A 927 2.26 4.50 -26.53
CA ALA A 927 3.08 4.98 -25.43
C ALA A 927 3.76 3.85 -24.63
N LYS A 928 3.21 2.63 -24.64
CA LYS A 928 3.84 1.42 -24.06
C LYS A 928 3.42 0.15 -24.81
N LEU A 929 3.89 -0.03 -26.06
CA LEU A 929 3.47 -1.14 -26.93
C LEU A 929 3.60 -2.53 -26.28
N ASP A 930 4.75 -2.92 -25.73
CA ASP A 930 4.92 -4.21 -25.04
C ASP A 930 3.90 -4.41 -23.90
N LYS A 931 3.54 -3.32 -23.23
CA LYS A 931 2.65 -3.35 -22.07
C LYS A 931 1.17 -3.33 -22.46
N ARG A 932 0.80 -2.70 -23.57
CA ARG A 932 -0.59 -2.31 -23.90
C ARG A 932 -1.14 -2.92 -25.19
N LEU A 933 -0.30 -3.35 -26.13
CA LEU A 933 -0.75 -3.95 -27.38
C LEU A 933 -1.40 -5.31 -27.10
N PRO A 934 -2.64 -5.57 -27.57
CA PRO A 934 -3.35 -6.82 -27.34
C PRO A 934 -2.86 -7.96 -28.24
N PHE A 935 -2.03 -7.66 -29.24
CA PHE A 935 -1.42 -8.66 -30.13
C PHE A 935 -0.02 -8.98 -29.63
N ARG A 936 0.12 -10.16 -29.03
CA ARG A 936 1.33 -10.57 -28.32
C ARG A 936 2.57 -10.55 -29.21
N ASP A 937 2.49 -11.18 -30.38
CA ASP A 937 3.66 -11.36 -31.25
C ASP A 937 3.99 -10.10 -32.07
N ALA A 938 3.08 -9.12 -32.12
CA ALA A 938 3.35 -7.79 -32.69
C ALA A 938 3.98 -6.80 -31.70
N ALA A 939 4.12 -7.17 -30.42
CA ALA A 939 4.81 -6.34 -29.44
C ALA A 939 6.29 -6.14 -29.84
N PRO A 940 6.89 -4.93 -29.71
CA PRO A 940 8.25 -4.66 -30.19
C PRO A 940 9.31 -5.66 -29.70
N SER A 941 9.30 -6.00 -28.41
CA SER A 941 10.25 -6.97 -27.86
C SER A 941 10.06 -8.37 -28.46
N ARG A 942 8.80 -8.74 -28.80
CA ARG A 942 8.47 -10.01 -29.43
C ARG A 942 8.82 -10.04 -30.91
N ARG A 943 8.51 -8.99 -31.68
CA ARG A 943 8.96 -8.87 -33.08
C ARG A 943 10.47 -9.00 -33.16
N ARG A 944 11.19 -8.25 -32.32
CA ARG A 944 12.65 -8.28 -32.28
C ARG A 944 13.21 -9.69 -32.03
N ILE A 945 12.68 -10.43 -31.05
CA ILE A 945 13.18 -11.78 -30.74
C ILE A 945 12.81 -12.83 -31.79
N LEU A 946 11.79 -12.57 -32.62
CA LEU A 946 11.36 -13.43 -33.73
C LEU A 946 12.07 -13.11 -35.05
N GLU A 947 12.79 -11.98 -35.14
CA GLU A 947 13.55 -11.60 -36.34
C GLU A 947 14.78 -12.49 -36.57
N GLY A 948 15.04 -12.81 -37.84
CA GLY A 948 16.26 -13.48 -38.29
C GLY A 948 16.44 -14.90 -37.74
N ASP A 949 17.69 -15.32 -37.58
CA ASP A 949 18.08 -16.64 -37.04
C ASP A 949 18.05 -16.61 -35.48
N GLY A 950 16.98 -16.05 -34.92
CA GLY A 950 16.78 -15.87 -33.47
C GLY A 950 16.50 -17.18 -32.71
N PRO A 951 16.26 -17.12 -31.38
CA PRO A 951 16.07 -18.32 -30.55
C PRO A 951 14.87 -19.19 -30.93
N PHE A 952 13.87 -18.61 -31.57
CA PHE A 952 12.64 -19.29 -31.98
C PHE A 952 12.61 -19.67 -33.47
N SER A 953 13.72 -19.46 -34.19
CA SER A 953 13.85 -19.92 -35.57
C SER A 953 13.90 -21.43 -35.66
N ASP A 954 13.44 -22.01 -36.77
CA ASP A 954 13.45 -23.45 -37.05
C ASP A 954 14.81 -24.11 -36.76
N ARG A 955 15.90 -23.37 -36.99
CA ARG A 955 17.27 -23.84 -36.79
C ARG A 955 17.66 -23.98 -35.32
N TYR A 956 17.19 -23.10 -34.45
CA TYR A 956 17.63 -23.05 -33.04
C TYR A 956 16.54 -23.46 -32.05
N LEU A 957 15.30 -23.60 -32.49
CA LEU A 957 14.12 -23.87 -31.66
C LEU A 957 14.30 -25.06 -30.70
N THR A 958 15.04 -26.10 -31.12
CA THR A 958 15.30 -27.33 -30.37
C THR A 958 16.74 -27.46 -29.88
N THR A 959 17.50 -26.36 -29.84
CA THR A 959 18.93 -26.37 -29.45
C THR A 959 19.15 -25.74 -28.07
N ALA A 960 20.23 -26.13 -27.39
CA ALA A 960 20.67 -25.47 -26.14
C ALA A 960 20.83 -23.96 -26.35
N SER A 961 21.44 -23.53 -27.46
CA SER A 961 21.64 -22.12 -27.79
C SER A 961 20.31 -21.35 -27.92
N GLY A 962 19.31 -21.94 -28.58
CA GLY A 962 17.99 -21.33 -28.73
C GLY A 962 17.26 -21.23 -27.39
N PHE A 963 17.22 -22.32 -26.60
CA PHE A 963 16.60 -22.30 -25.28
C PHE A 963 17.30 -21.32 -24.33
N PHE A 964 18.63 -21.33 -24.27
CA PHE A 964 19.41 -20.37 -23.49
C PHE A 964 19.05 -18.92 -23.85
N SER A 965 18.98 -18.62 -25.14
CA SER A 965 18.66 -17.28 -25.63
C SER A 965 17.21 -16.89 -25.35
N ALA A 966 16.26 -17.83 -25.38
CA ALA A 966 14.88 -17.63 -24.94
C ALA A 966 14.81 -17.32 -23.43
N LEU A 967 15.65 -17.97 -22.61
CA LEU A 967 15.76 -17.67 -21.18
C LEU A 967 16.36 -16.27 -20.92
N ILE A 968 17.41 -15.88 -21.66
CA ILE A 968 17.97 -14.52 -21.62
C ILE A 968 16.90 -13.49 -21.96
N PHE A 969 16.13 -13.72 -23.03
CA PHE A 969 15.03 -12.84 -23.44
C PHE A 969 14.01 -12.65 -22.32
N ARG A 970 13.44 -13.73 -21.79
CA ARG A 970 12.36 -13.65 -20.79
C ARG A 970 12.83 -13.23 -19.40
N GLY A 971 14.00 -13.70 -18.99
CA GLY A 971 14.57 -13.48 -17.66
C GLY A 971 15.32 -12.16 -17.52
N ILE A 972 15.95 -11.66 -18.59
CA ILE A 972 16.87 -10.52 -18.52
C ILE A 972 16.41 -9.39 -19.44
N THR A 973 16.39 -9.58 -20.77
CA THR A 973 16.41 -8.48 -21.76
C THR A 973 15.05 -8.01 -22.28
N ILE A 974 13.92 -8.62 -21.89
CA ILE A 974 12.61 -8.15 -22.36
C ILE A 974 12.33 -6.69 -21.96
N SER A 975 11.86 -5.90 -22.93
CA SER A 975 11.58 -4.46 -22.82
C SER A 975 12.80 -3.64 -22.39
N THR A 976 13.99 -4.00 -22.86
CA THR A 976 15.23 -3.24 -22.64
C THR A 976 15.83 -2.78 -23.96
N GLN A 977 16.59 -1.69 -23.91
CA GLN A 977 17.28 -1.16 -25.09
C GLN A 977 18.32 -2.16 -25.64
N PHE A 978 18.97 -2.93 -24.75
CA PHE A 978 19.92 -3.98 -25.12
C PHE A 978 19.32 -5.00 -26.10
N LEU A 979 18.06 -5.42 -25.91
CA LEU A 979 17.39 -6.37 -26.83
C LEU A 979 17.32 -5.84 -28.27
N PHE A 980 17.14 -4.54 -28.43
CA PHE A 980 17.00 -3.90 -29.75
C PHE A 980 18.35 -3.65 -30.43
N GLU A 981 19.41 -3.44 -29.65
CA GLU A 981 20.74 -3.09 -30.18
C GLU A 981 21.68 -4.30 -30.34
N GLN A 982 21.46 -5.38 -29.59
CA GLN A 982 22.37 -6.53 -29.52
C GLN A 982 21.80 -7.75 -30.26
N PRO A 983 22.63 -8.78 -30.51
CA PRO A 983 22.15 -10.06 -31.02
C PRO A 983 21.07 -10.67 -30.14
N THR A 984 20.08 -11.31 -30.76
CA THR A 984 18.98 -12.01 -30.07
C THR A 984 19.30 -13.47 -29.78
N LEU A 985 20.29 -14.03 -30.47
CA LEU A 985 20.81 -15.38 -30.28
C LEU A 985 22.22 -15.35 -29.70
N PHE A 986 22.39 -15.99 -28.55
CA PHE A 986 23.66 -16.25 -27.90
C PHE A 986 23.95 -17.75 -27.96
N ARG A 987 25.01 -18.13 -28.69
CA ARG A 987 25.34 -19.55 -28.89
C ARG A 987 25.77 -20.26 -27.61
N ASN A 988 26.32 -19.51 -26.66
CA ASN A 988 26.80 -20.00 -25.38
C ASN A 988 26.96 -18.83 -24.39
N LEU A 989 27.33 -19.15 -23.14
CA LEU A 989 27.60 -18.17 -22.10
C LEU A 989 28.70 -17.16 -22.46
N ALA A 990 29.71 -17.57 -23.23
CA ALA A 990 30.80 -16.68 -23.65
C ALA A 990 30.31 -15.62 -24.63
N ALA A 991 29.45 -15.98 -25.58
CA ALA A 991 28.82 -15.04 -26.51
C ALA A 991 27.96 -14.01 -25.76
N TRP A 992 27.15 -14.44 -24.79
CA TRP A 992 26.42 -13.52 -23.91
C TRP A 992 27.37 -12.57 -23.17
N LYS A 993 28.42 -13.11 -22.53
CA LYS A 993 29.44 -12.33 -21.82
C LYS A 993 30.11 -11.27 -22.70
N ALA A 994 30.45 -11.63 -23.94
CA ALA A 994 31.06 -10.71 -24.89
C ALA A 994 30.11 -9.55 -25.24
N SER A 995 28.81 -9.81 -25.39
CA SER A 995 27.82 -8.78 -25.72
C SER A 995 27.46 -7.88 -24.53
N TYR A 996 27.39 -8.39 -23.30
CA TYR A 996 26.96 -7.58 -22.15
C TYR A 996 28.12 -6.86 -21.43
N ARG A 997 29.33 -7.42 -21.43
CA ARG A 997 30.49 -6.85 -20.70
C ARG A 997 30.78 -5.38 -21.04
N PRO A 998 30.72 -4.93 -22.32
CA PRO A 998 30.96 -3.52 -22.66
C PRO A 998 30.01 -2.54 -21.97
N HIS A 999 28.85 -3.02 -21.53
CA HIS A 999 27.78 -2.23 -20.91
C HIS A 999 27.77 -2.36 -19.38
N MET A 1000 28.73 -3.08 -18.80
CA MET A 1000 28.96 -3.10 -17.37
C MET A 1000 29.71 -1.83 -16.98
N PRO A 1001 29.33 -1.13 -15.89
CA PRO A 1001 30.06 0.03 -15.41
C PRO A 1001 31.52 -0.34 -15.17
N THR A 1002 32.44 0.43 -15.75
CA THR A 1002 33.88 0.17 -15.81
C THR A 1002 34.61 0.50 -14.50
N GLY A 1003 34.03 0.16 -13.34
CA GLY A 1003 34.76 0.23 -12.08
C GLY A 1003 35.86 -0.84 -12.07
N GLU A 1004 37.08 -0.46 -11.68
CA GLU A 1004 38.36 -1.23 -11.75
C GLU A 1004 38.42 -2.57 -10.98
N HIS A 1005 37.31 -3.23 -10.72
CA HIS A 1005 37.29 -4.57 -10.12
C HIS A 1005 37.53 -5.62 -11.22
N ARG A 1006 38.81 -5.76 -11.60
CA ARG A 1006 39.32 -6.76 -12.56
C ARG A 1006 39.43 -8.18 -12.00
N ASN A 1007 39.12 -8.40 -10.72
CA ASN A 1007 39.12 -9.72 -10.11
C ASN A 1007 37.68 -10.20 -9.83
N ASP A 1008 37.49 -11.51 -9.76
CA ASP A 1008 36.20 -12.23 -9.67
C ASP A 1008 35.24 -11.84 -8.52
N ASP A 1009 35.54 -10.77 -7.77
CA ASP A 1009 34.64 -10.05 -6.87
C ASP A 1009 33.59 -9.20 -7.60
N VAL A 1010 32.94 -9.81 -8.60
CA VAL A 1010 31.77 -9.24 -9.31
C VAL A 1010 30.70 -8.80 -8.31
N ARG A 1011 30.63 -9.45 -7.15
CA ARG A 1011 29.62 -9.26 -6.10
C ARG A 1011 29.64 -7.87 -5.44
N LEU A 1012 30.80 -7.23 -5.29
CA LEU A 1012 30.90 -5.88 -4.69
C LEU A 1012 30.48 -4.77 -5.67
N ALA A 1013 30.78 -4.92 -6.96
CA ALA A 1013 30.26 -4.03 -8.00
C ALA A 1013 28.73 -4.18 -8.22
N LEU A 1014 28.18 -5.33 -7.83
CA LEU A 1014 26.77 -5.68 -7.97
C LEU A 1014 25.86 -5.10 -6.87
N ASP A 1015 26.35 -4.94 -5.65
CA ASP A 1015 25.61 -4.25 -4.59
C ASP A 1015 25.50 -2.74 -4.86
N ALA A 1016 26.46 -2.18 -5.60
CA ALA A 1016 26.40 -0.82 -6.15
C ALA A 1016 25.45 -0.71 -7.37
N TRP A 1017 24.95 -1.83 -7.91
CA TRP A 1017 24.06 -1.94 -9.07
C TRP A 1017 22.56 -1.81 -8.72
N LYS A 1018 22.25 -1.24 -7.55
CA LYS A 1018 20.90 -0.80 -7.19
C LYS A 1018 20.77 0.68 -7.58
N PRO A 1019 20.06 1.03 -8.68
CA PRO A 1019 19.02 0.28 -9.37
C PRO A 1019 19.52 -0.38 -10.66
N VAL A 1020 19.06 -1.61 -10.92
CA VAL A 1020 19.40 -2.45 -12.09
C VAL A 1020 19.49 -1.60 -13.36
N ASN A 1021 20.64 -1.65 -14.05
CA ASN A 1021 20.86 -0.88 -15.29
C ASN A 1021 19.71 -1.18 -16.28
N PRO A 1022 18.80 -0.22 -16.53
CA PRO A 1022 17.60 -0.44 -17.34
C PRO A 1022 17.93 -0.73 -18.80
N TYR A 1023 19.18 -0.45 -19.22
CA TYR A 1023 19.68 -0.82 -20.54
C TYR A 1023 19.68 -2.33 -20.75
N VAL A 1024 20.17 -3.13 -19.79
CA VAL A 1024 20.31 -4.59 -19.94
C VAL A 1024 19.12 -5.34 -19.35
N CYS A 1025 18.60 -4.90 -18.19
CA CYS A 1025 17.54 -5.62 -17.49
C CYS A 1025 16.47 -4.67 -16.91
N CYS A 1026 15.22 -4.86 -17.33
CA CYS A 1026 14.07 -4.14 -16.78
C CYS A 1026 13.33 -5.05 -15.78
N VAL A 1027 13.62 -4.89 -14.48
CA VAL A 1027 12.98 -5.70 -13.41
C VAL A 1027 11.45 -5.59 -13.42
N ALA A 1028 10.89 -4.49 -13.93
CA ALA A 1028 9.46 -4.23 -13.97
C ALA A 1028 8.78 -4.57 -15.32
N ALA A 1029 9.44 -5.31 -16.24
CA ALA A 1029 8.89 -5.50 -17.58
C ALA A 1029 7.48 -6.13 -17.61
N TYR A 1030 7.15 -6.98 -16.63
CA TYR A 1030 5.84 -7.64 -16.54
C TYR A 1030 4.80 -6.89 -15.70
N GLY A 1031 5.17 -5.78 -15.05
CA GLY A 1031 4.29 -4.98 -14.22
C GLY A 1031 4.94 -4.63 -12.89
N ASN A 1032 4.98 -5.60 -11.98
CA ASN A 1032 5.66 -5.47 -10.69
C ASN A 1032 7.16 -5.70 -10.89
N SER A 1033 7.99 -5.01 -10.11
CA SER A 1033 9.42 -5.25 -10.08
C SER A 1033 9.69 -6.67 -9.59
N ALA A 1034 10.43 -7.45 -10.37
CA ALA A 1034 10.90 -8.79 -10.03
C ALA A 1034 12.42 -8.73 -9.81
N PRO A 1035 12.90 -8.55 -8.56
CA PRO A 1035 14.32 -8.38 -8.25
C PRO A 1035 15.18 -9.58 -8.63
N ALA A 1036 14.57 -10.77 -8.73
CA ALA A 1036 15.24 -11.99 -9.16
C ALA A 1036 15.77 -11.91 -10.61
N ARG A 1037 15.25 -10.99 -11.44
CA ARG A 1037 15.71 -10.79 -12.81
C ARG A 1037 17.05 -10.07 -12.82
N HIS A 1038 18.08 -10.76 -13.27
CA HIS A 1038 19.44 -10.24 -13.20
C HIS A 1038 20.34 -10.84 -14.30
N PRO A 1039 21.24 -10.06 -14.93
CA PRO A 1039 22.18 -10.57 -15.95
C PRO A 1039 23.03 -11.77 -15.53
N LEU A 1040 23.29 -11.92 -14.24
CA LEU A 1040 24.05 -13.07 -13.68
C LEU A 1040 23.32 -14.40 -13.81
N ASN A 1041 21.99 -14.38 -13.97
CA ASN A 1041 21.21 -15.60 -14.16
C ASN A 1041 21.62 -16.35 -15.43
N ALA A 1042 22.27 -15.67 -16.39
CA ALA A 1042 22.76 -16.25 -17.62
C ALA A 1042 23.66 -17.49 -17.39
N ARG A 1043 24.50 -17.51 -16.35
CA ARG A 1043 25.32 -18.70 -16.06
C ARG A 1043 24.44 -19.92 -15.74
N LYS A 1044 23.39 -19.72 -14.95
CA LYS A 1044 22.44 -20.79 -14.59
C LYS A 1044 21.59 -21.17 -15.80
N TYR A 1045 21.10 -20.19 -16.56
CA TYR A 1045 20.33 -20.45 -17.79
C TYR A 1045 21.10 -21.26 -18.83
N TRP A 1046 22.43 -21.07 -18.94
CA TRP A 1046 23.23 -21.89 -19.84
C TRP A 1046 23.27 -23.35 -19.39
N LYS A 1047 23.53 -23.61 -18.11
CA LYS A 1047 23.49 -24.97 -17.54
C LYS A 1047 22.10 -25.60 -17.71
N ASP A 1048 21.04 -24.85 -17.42
CA ASP A 1048 19.67 -25.30 -17.59
C ASP A 1048 19.36 -25.63 -19.06
N ALA A 1049 19.94 -24.87 -20.01
CA ALA A 1049 19.76 -25.08 -21.43
C ALA A 1049 20.58 -26.26 -22.00
N GLU A 1050 21.77 -26.54 -21.45
CA GLU A 1050 22.53 -27.75 -21.76
C GLU A 1050 21.76 -28.99 -21.32
N LYS A 1051 21.31 -29.01 -20.06
CA LYS A 1051 20.45 -30.06 -19.54
C LYS A 1051 19.18 -30.22 -20.37
N TRP A 1052 18.55 -29.09 -20.73
CA TRP A 1052 17.39 -29.10 -21.60
C TRP A 1052 17.69 -29.80 -22.93
N ALA A 1053 18.78 -29.44 -23.61
CA ALA A 1053 19.13 -30.06 -24.90
C ALA A 1053 19.44 -31.57 -24.79
N GLU A 1054 19.95 -32.02 -23.64
CA GLU A 1054 20.14 -33.44 -23.35
C GLU A 1054 18.80 -34.16 -23.15
N ASP A 1055 17.93 -33.60 -22.30
CA ASP A 1055 16.60 -34.14 -21.96
C ASP A 1055 15.63 -34.11 -23.17
N THR A 1056 15.87 -33.22 -24.14
CA THR A 1056 14.96 -32.94 -25.25
C THR A 1056 15.30 -33.57 -26.59
N LYS A 1057 16.06 -34.67 -26.58
CA LYS A 1057 16.07 -35.62 -27.70
C LYS A 1057 14.66 -36.16 -28.06
N LEU A 1058 13.62 -35.81 -27.29
CA LEU A 1058 12.19 -36.10 -27.47
C LEU A 1058 11.34 -34.92 -28.01
N LEU A 1059 11.91 -33.77 -28.36
CA LEU A 1059 11.16 -32.64 -28.91
C LEU A 1059 10.90 -32.77 -30.42
N GLU A 1060 10.14 -33.81 -30.81
CA GLU A 1060 9.42 -33.75 -32.08
C GLU A 1060 8.41 -32.59 -32.02
N ARG A 1061 8.30 -31.80 -33.11
CA ARG A 1061 7.36 -30.66 -33.15
C ARG A 1061 5.95 -31.12 -32.81
N GLY A 1062 5.34 -30.46 -31.83
CA GLY A 1062 3.99 -30.78 -31.38
C GLY A 1062 3.89 -31.96 -30.42
N SER A 1063 5.01 -32.51 -29.92
CA SER A 1063 4.97 -33.62 -28.95
C SER A 1063 4.29 -33.20 -27.64
N TYR A 1064 4.56 -31.99 -27.15
CA TYR A 1064 3.98 -31.47 -25.91
C TYR A 1064 2.71 -30.67 -26.14
N SER A 1065 1.73 -30.89 -25.27
CA SER A 1065 0.62 -29.97 -25.04
C SER A 1065 1.12 -28.67 -24.38
N CYS A 1066 0.32 -27.60 -24.45
CA CYS A 1066 0.68 -26.33 -23.82
C CYS A 1066 0.82 -26.48 -22.30
N LEU A 1067 -0.09 -27.22 -21.67
CA LEU A 1067 -0.08 -27.44 -20.22
C LEU A 1067 1.10 -28.34 -19.78
N GLU A 1068 1.42 -29.38 -20.54
CA GLU A 1068 2.56 -30.27 -20.27
C GLU A 1068 3.88 -29.50 -20.30
N PHE A 1069 4.07 -28.68 -21.33
CA PHE A 1069 5.28 -27.86 -21.47
C PHE A 1069 5.40 -26.81 -20.37
N TYR A 1070 4.30 -26.13 -20.04
CA TYR A 1070 4.26 -25.20 -18.91
C TYR A 1070 4.65 -25.87 -17.60
N ASN A 1071 4.12 -27.06 -17.31
CA ASN A 1071 4.44 -27.82 -16.12
C ASN A 1071 5.90 -28.31 -16.11
N LEU A 1072 6.46 -28.60 -17.28
CA LEU A 1072 7.89 -28.92 -17.43
C LEU A 1072 8.74 -27.69 -17.05
N VAL A 1073 8.52 -26.53 -17.68
CA VAL A 1073 9.25 -25.28 -17.38
C VAL A 1073 9.13 -24.90 -15.91
N LYS A 1074 7.92 -25.00 -15.33
CA LYS A 1074 7.67 -24.69 -13.91
C LYS A 1074 8.43 -25.63 -12.98
N ARG A 1075 8.46 -26.94 -13.27
CA ARG A 1075 9.20 -27.93 -12.46
C ARG A 1075 10.72 -27.75 -12.52
N SER A 1076 11.24 -27.18 -13.61
CA SER A 1076 12.67 -26.87 -13.74
C SER A 1076 13.16 -25.75 -12.81
N LYS A 1077 12.26 -25.04 -12.11
CA LYS A 1077 12.61 -23.99 -11.14
C LYS A 1077 13.63 -22.97 -11.68
N LEU A 1078 13.45 -22.56 -12.95
CA LEU A 1078 14.36 -21.63 -13.61
C LEU A 1078 14.38 -20.29 -12.84
N ARG A 1079 15.57 -19.73 -12.61
CA ARG A 1079 15.71 -18.52 -11.77
C ARG A 1079 14.99 -17.33 -12.40
N ALA A 1080 14.17 -16.62 -11.63
CA ALA A 1080 13.30 -15.53 -12.08
C ALA A 1080 12.12 -15.96 -12.99
N PHE A 1081 11.86 -17.27 -13.12
CA PHE A 1081 10.71 -17.81 -13.83
C PHE A 1081 9.65 -18.29 -12.83
N GLY A 1082 8.96 -17.33 -12.24
CA GLY A 1082 7.70 -17.63 -11.54
C GLY A 1082 6.63 -18.09 -12.51
N THR A 1083 5.48 -18.48 -11.97
CA THR A 1083 4.30 -18.95 -12.70
C THR A 1083 3.98 -18.16 -13.99
N LEU A 1084 3.97 -16.82 -13.93
CA LEU A 1084 3.69 -15.99 -15.12
C LEU A 1084 4.77 -16.09 -16.20
N THR A 1085 6.06 -15.99 -15.83
CA THR A 1085 7.16 -16.00 -16.80
C THR A 1085 7.29 -17.39 -17.45
N SER A 1086 7.04 -18.47 -16.70
CA SER A 1086 7.00 -19.84 -17.23
C SER A 1086 5.90 -20.02 -18.28
N TYR A 1087 4.70 -19.49 -18.02
CA TYR A 1087 3.63 -19.46 -19.02
C TYR A 1087 4.02 -18.63 -20.24
N LEU A 1088 4.65 -17.47 -20.05
CA LEU A 1088 5.06 -16.62 -21.17
C LEU A 1088 6.11 -17.27 -22.07
N LEU A 1089 7.06 -18.03 -21.50
CA LEU A 1089 8.01 -18.84 -22.26
C LEU A 1089 7.29 -19.95 -23.02
N THR A 1090 6.36 -20.65 -22.37
CA THR A 1090 5.53 -21.69 -23.01
C THR A 1090 4.77 -21.14 -24.20
N ALA A 1091 4.12 -19.99 -24.02
CA ALA A 1091 3.43 -19.28 -25.08
C ALA A 1091 4.37 -18.85 -26.24
N ASP A 1092 5.67 -18.62 -25.99
CA ASP A 1092 6.63 -18.34 -27.08
C ASP A 1092 6.84 -19.59 -27.93
N TYR A 1093 6.97 -20.74 -27.29
CA TYR A 1093 7.16 -22.03 -27.96
C TYR A 1093 5.89 -22.55 -28.65
N VAL A 1094 4.69 -22.18 -28.17
CA VAL A 1094 3.43 -22.38 -28.89
C VAL A 1094 3.41 -21.53 -30.16
N SER A 1095 3.72 -20.23 -30.07
CA SER A 1095 3.80 -19.36 -31.25
C SER A 1095 4.85 -19.82 -32.26
N ALA A 1096 5.95 -20.43 -31.80
CA ALA A 1096 7.01 -20.96 -32.64
C ALA A 1096 6.71 -22.35 -33.23
N GLY A 1097 5.56 -22.96 -32.91
CA GLY A 1097 5.15 -24.26 -33.44
C GLY A 1097 5.88 -25.47 -32.85
N LEU A 1098 6.66 -25.29 -31.78
CA LEU A 1098 7.26 -26.42 -31.06
C LEU A 1098 6.24 -27.12 -30.17
N VAL A 1099 5.39 -26.34 -29.51
CA VAL A 1099 4.36 -26.80 -28.57
C VAL A 1099 3.00 -26.69 -29.25
N ARG A 1100 2.11 -27.67 -29.03
CA ARG A 1100 0.77 -27.66 -29.64
C ARG A 1100 -0.02 -26.39 -29.26
N PRO A 1101 -0.88 -25.88 -30.16
CA PRO A 1101 -1.80 -24.80 -29.84
C PRO A 1101 -2.62 -25.13 -28.59
N MET A 1102 -2.75 -24.14 -27.70
CA MET A 1102 -3.47 -24.27 -26.43
C MET A 1102 -4.97 -24.56 -26.66
N THR A 1103 -5.50 -25.62 -26.02
CA THR A 1103 -6.94 -25.90 -26.01
C THR A 1103 -7.66 -25.01 -24.99
N ASP A 1104 -9.00 -24.97 -25.02
CA ASP A 1104 -9.77 -24.15 -24.08
C ASP A 1104 -9.66 -24.68 -22.63
N GLU A 1105 -9.57 -26.01 -22.47
CA GLU A 1105 -9.40 -26.68 -21.17
C GLU A 1105 -8.04 -26.37 -20.56
N GLU A 1106 -6.99 -26.39 -21.39
CA GLU A 1106 -5.66 -25.95 -20.98
C GLU A 1106 -5.64 -24.47 -20.64
N ALA A 1107 -6.31 -23.63 -21.43
CA ALA A 1107 -6.43 -22.20 -21.15
C ALA A 1107 -7.09 -21.94 -19.78
N GLY A 1108 -8.17 -22.65 -19.45
CA GLY A 1108 -8.83 -22.51 -18.15
C GLY A 1108 -7.91 -22.89 -16.99
N THR A 1109 -7.18 -24.00 -17.13
CA THR A 1109 -6.21 -24.46 -16.13
C THR A 1109 -5.04 -23.49 -15.96
N LEU A 1110 -4.47 -23.01 -17.07
CA LEU A 1110 -3.36 -22.07 -17.08
C LEU A 1110 -3.77 -20.70 -16.53
N ILE A 1111 -4.94 -20.18 -16.90
CA ILE A 1111 -5.46 -18.91 -16.36
C ILE A 1111 -5.69 -19.01 -14.85
N LYS A 1112 -6.22 -20.14 -14.35
CA LYS A 1112 -6.36 -20.37 -12.91
C LYS A 1112 -5.01 -20.44 -12.22
N SER A 1113 -4.09 -21.27 -12.74
CA SER A 1113 -2.76 -21.45 -12.16
C SER A 1113 -1.95 -20.15 -12.18
N VAL A 1114 -2.09 -19.33 -13.22
CA VAL A 1114 -1.35 -18.07 -13.35
C VAL A 1114 -1.94 -16.96 -12.47
N GLY A 1115 -3.25 -16.98 -12.22
CA GLY A 1115 -3.89 -16.07 -11.28
C GLY A 1115 -3.78 -14.57 -11.61
N ALA A 1116 -3.33 -14.24 -12.84
CA ALA A 1116 -2.92 -12.88 -13.19
C ALA A 1116 -3.92 -12.18 -14.13
N GLY A 1117 -3.40 -11.55 -15.20
CA GLY A 1117 -4.13 -10.59 -16.01
C GLY A 1117 -5.36 -11.14 -16.71
N ALA A 1118 -5.29 -12.32 -17.32
CA ALA A 1118 -6.42 -12.92 -18.03
C ALA A 1118 -7.60 -13.25 -17.10
N ARG A 1119 -7.33 -13.79 -15.90
CA ARG A 1119 -8.37 -14.04 -14.88
C ARG A 1119 -9.12 -12.75 -14.54
N LYS A 1120 -8.38 -11.66 -14.29
CA LYS A 1120 -8.96 -10.32 -14.06
C LYS A 1120 -9.71 -9.79 -15.29
N GLY A 1121 -9.24 -10.12 -16.49
CA GLY A 1121 -9.91 -9.83 -17.75
C GLY A 1121 -11.29 -10.48 -17.83
N LEU A 1122 -11.39 -11.79 -17.58
CA LEU A 1122 -12.65 -12.53 -17.54
C LEU A 1122 -13.61 -11.99 -16.46
N THR A 1123 -13.11 -11.67 -15.27
CA THR A 1123 -13.91 -10.99 -14.23
C THR A 1123 -14.42 -9.63 -14.72
N THR A 1124 -13.59 -8.86 -15.42
CA THR A 1124 -13.99 -7.54 -15.99
C THR A 1124 -15.07 -7.70 -17.07
N LEU A 1125 -15.12 -8.86 -17.73
CA LEU A 1125 -16.16 -9.23 -18.69
C LEU A 1125 -17.48 -9.70 -18.02
N GLY A 1126 -17.49 -9.86 -16.69
CA GLY A 1126 -18.66 -10.28 -15.92
C GLY A 1126 -18.81 -11.79 -15.76
N TYR A 1127 -17.76 -12.58 -16.06
CA TYR A 1127 -17.79 -14.04 -15.86
C TYR A 1127 -17.39 -14.43 -14.44
N SER A 1128 -17.97 -15.53 -13.93
CA SER A 1128 -17.44 -16.23 -12.76
C SER A 1128 -16.07 -16.80 -13.09
N VAL A 1129 -15.14 -16.72 -12.12
CA VAL A 1129 -13.78 -17.27 -12.23
C VAL A 1129 -13.37 -17.99 -10.94
N LYS A 1130 -14.35 -18.63 -10.29
CA LYS A 1130 -14.15 -19.36 -9.03
C LYS A 1130 -13.47 -20.70 -9.29
N THR A 1131 -13.99 -21.47 -10.25
CA THR A 1131 -13.50 -22.82 -10.57
C THR A 1131 -12.76 -22.85 -11.90
N THR A 1132 -12.00 -23.92 -12.17
CA THR A 1132 -11.37 -24.13 -13.49
C THR A 1132 -12.42 -24.27 -14.58
N ALA A 1133 -13.52 -24.98 -14.28
CA ALA A 1133 -14.63 -25.18 -15.21
C ALA A 1133 -15.31 -23.85 -15.60
N ASP A 1134 -15.53 -22.96 -14.62
CA ASP A 1134 -16.06 -21.61 -14.88
C ASP A 1134 -15.15 -20.83 -15.83
N ILE A 1135 -13.85 -20.86 -15.58
CA ILE A 1135 -12.85 -20.15 -16.40
C ILE A 1135 -12.80 -20.74 -17.81
N THR A 1136 -12.78 -22.06 -17.97
CA THR A 1136 -12.80 -22.74 -19.28
C THR A 1136 -14.04 -22.36 -20.07
N LYS A 1137 -15.22 -22.40 -19.44
CA LYS A 1137 -16.50 -22.03 -20.08
C LYS A 1137 -16.49 -20.57 -20.52
N ALA A 1138 -16.06 -19.66 -19.62
CA ALA A 1138 -15.97 -18.24 -19.92
C ALA A 1138 -14.99 -17.96 -21.07
N PHE A 1139 -13.81 -18.59 -21.04
CA PHE A 1139 -12.80 -18.43 -22.08
C PHE A 1139 -13.31 -18.90 -23.45
N ARG A 1140 -13.95 -20.08 -23.50
CA ARG A 1140 -14.56 -20.64 -24.73
C ARG A 1140 -15.64 -19.74 -25.31
N GLU A 1141 -16.53 -19.21 -24.47
CA GLU A 1141 -17.61 -18.30 -24.91
C GLU A 1141 -17.06 -16.98 -25.46
N VAL A 1142 -16.04 -16.41 -24.82
CA VAL A 1142 -15.35 -15.21 -25.32
C VAL A 1142 -14.67 -15.52 -26.66
N ARG A 1143 -13.97 -16.65 -26.75
CA ARG A 1143 -13.25 -17.06 -27.96
C ARG A 1143 -14.20 -17.23 -29.15
N SER A 1144 -15.26 -18.02 -29.00
CA SER A 1144 -16.22 -18.26 -30.08
C SER A 1144 -16.94 -16.98 -30.51
N THR A 1145 -17.23 -16.08 -29.56
CA THR A 1145 -17.84 -14.78 -29.88
C THR A 1145 -16.91 -13.91 -30.71
N LEU A 1146 -15.63 -13.82 -30.35
CA LEU A 1146 -14.65 -13.04 -31.12
C LEU A 1146 -14.35 -13.67 -32.49
N GLU A 1147 -14.37 -15.01 -32.61
CA GLU A 1147 -14.20 -15.72 -33.88
C GLU A 1147 -15.26 -15.34 -34.92
N MET A 1148 -16.46 -14.99 -34.47
CA MET A 1148 -17.57 -14.53 -35.30
C MET A 1148 -17.50 -13.03 -35.65
N ILE A 1149 -16.76 -12.23 -34.88
CA ILE A 1149 -16.66 -10.77 -35.07
C ILE A 1149 -15.58 -10.41 -36.09
N PHE A 1150 -14.47 -11.15 -36.10
CA PHE A 1150 -13.32 -10.85 -36.96
C PHE A 1150 -13.28 -11.75 -38.18
N THR A 1151 -12.90 -11.19 -39.32
CA THR A 1151 -12.74 -11.93 -40.58
C THR A 1151 -11.56 -12.90 -40.49
N GLU A 1152 -11.50 -13.91 -41.37
CA GLU A 1152 -10.34 -14.82 -41.42
C GLU A 1152 -9.03 -14.07 -41.69
N GLU A 1153 -9.06 -13.03 -42.52
CA GLU A 1153 -7.89 -12.18 -42.78
C GLU A 1153 -7.44 -11.44 -41.52
N GLU A 1154 -8.36 -10.81 -40.79
CA GLU A 1154 -8.06 -10.12 -39.53
C GLU A 1154 -7.54 -11.10 -38.47
N LYS A 1155 -8.15 -12.29 -38.37
CA LYS A 1155 -7.74 -13.37 -37.45
C LYS A 1155 -6.34 -13.88 -37.79
N ALA A 1156 -6.04 -14.09 -39.06
CA ALA A 1156 -4.71 -14.47 -39.52
C ALA A 1156 -3.67 -13.39 -39.18
N LYS A 1157 -3.98 -12.11 -39.46
CA LYS A 1157 -3.08 -10.98 -39.15
C LYS A 1157 -2.73 -10.88 -37.66
N MET A 1158 -3.71 -11.09 -36.77
CA MET A 1158 -3.46 -11.00 -35.33
C MET A 1158 -2.85 -12.27 -34.71
N GLY A 1159 -2.71 -13.35 -35.48
CA GLY A 1159 -2.35 -14.67 -34.95
C GLY A 1159 -3.42 -15.18 -33.97
N TYR A 1160 -4.69 -15.08 -34.36
CA TYR A 1160 -5.82 -15.41 -33.48
C TYR A 1160 -5.76 -16.86 -33.01
N GLY A 1161 -5.81 -17.04 -31.69
CA GLY A 1161 -5.78 -18.34 -31.03
C GLY A 1161 -5.80 -18.18 -29.51
N GLY A 1162 -5.72 -19.30 -28.78
CA GLY A 1162 -5.83 -19.29 -27.31
C GLY A 1162 -4.80 -18.38 -26.64
N VAL A 1163 -3.52 -18.44 -27.07
CA VAL A 1163 -2.44 -17.63 -26.49
C VAL A 1163 -2.66 -16.13 -26.74
N MET A 1164 -3.11 -15.78 -27.95
CA MET A 1164 -3.42 -14.39 -28.28
C MET A 1164 -4.58 -13.87 -27.41
N LEU A 1165 -5.65 -14.65 -27.27
CA LEU A 1165 -6.80 -14.28 -26.48
C LEU A 1165 -6.49 -14.11 -24.98
N GLU A 1166 -5.72 -15.03 -24.38
CA GLU A 1166 -5.26 -14.90 -22.98
C GLU A 1166 -4.55 -13.55 -22.79
N HIS A 1167 -3.61 -13.24 -23.68
CA HIS A 1167 -2.83 -12.00 -23.59
C HIS A 1167 -3.72 -10.77 -23.80
N ALA A 1168 -4.69 -10.81 -24.71
CA ALA A 1168 -5.66 -9.74 -24.93
C ALA A 1168 -6.54 -9.49 -23.69
N LEU A 1169 -7.00 -10.54 -23.01
CA LEU A 1169 -7.73 -10.45 -21.74
C LEU A 1169 -6.89 -9.76 -20.65
N CYS A 1170 -5.59 -10.07 -20.59
CA CYS A 1170 -4.65 -9.38 -19.70
C CYS A 1170 -4.54 -7.87 -20.01
N LYS A 1171 -4.62 -7.48 -21.29
CA LYS A 1171 -4.59 -6.05 -21.68
C LYS A 1171 -5.89 -5.32 -21.38
N LEU A 1172 -7.05 -5.98 -21.51
CA LEU A 1172 -8.36 -5.41 -21.18
C LEU A 1172 -8.38 -4.83 -19.76
N ALA A 1173 -7.92 -5.61 -18.78
CA ALA A 1173 -7.86 -5.19 -17.38
C ALA A 1173 -6.91 -3.98 -17.16
N ARG A 1174 -5.87 -3.84 -17.99
CA ARG A 1174 -4.91 -2.73 -17.91
C ARG A 1174 -5.45 -1.45 -18.57
N LEU A 1175 -6.02 -1.57 -19.77
CA LEU A 1175 -6.57 -0.44 -20.52
C LEU A 1175 -7.83 0.11 -19.86
N GLY A 1176 -8.70 -0.75 -19.30
CA GLY A 1176 -9.93 -0.34 -18.62
C GLY A 1176 -9.71 0.55 -17.38
N LYS A 1177 -8.50 0.55 -16.80
CA LYS A 1177 -8.14 1.41 -15.66
C LYS A 1177 -7.79 2.84 -16.05
N LEU A 1178 -7.46 3.10 -17.31
CA LEU A 1178 -7.02 4.43 -17.76
C LEU A 1178 -8.23 5.35 -17.99
N LYS A 1179 -8.23 6.53 -17.37
CA LYS A 1179 -9.33 7.52 -17.50
C LYS A 1179 -9.61 7.88 -18.97
N VAL A 1180 -8.54 8.07 -19.76
CA VAL A 1180 -8.65 8.38 -21.21
C VAL A 1180 -9.38 7.25 -21.94
N MET A 1181 -9.09 6.00 -21.62
CA MET A 1181 -9.72 4.84 -22.27
C MET A 1181 -11.19 4.69 -21.87
N LYS A 1182 -11.55 4.97 -20.62
CA LYS A 1182 -12.97 5.01 -20.20
C LYS A 1182 -13.77 6.01 -21.03
N LYS A 1183 -13.17 7.16 -21.35
CA LYS A 1183 -13.78 8.18 -22.22
C LYS A 1183 -13.91 7.66 -23.66
N VAL A 1184 -12.82 7.15 -24.24
CA VAL A 1184 -12.83 6.57 -25.59
C VAL A 1184 -13.88 5.47 -25.73
N PHE A 1185 -13.96 4.54 -24.78
CA PHE A 1185 -14.95 3.46 -24.83
C PHE A 1185 -16.39 3.95 -24.65
N LYS A 1186 -16.60 5.00 -23.87
CA LYS A 1186 -17.93 5.59 -23.70
C LYS A 1186 -18.37 6.24 -25.02
N GLU A 1187 -17.54 7.13 -25.57
CA GLU A 1187 -17.85 7.90 -26.78
C GLU A 1187 -17.86 7.07 -28.08
N TYR A 1188 -17.24 5.89 -28.11
CA TYR A 1188 -17.31 4.99 -29.28
C TYR A 1188 -18.53 4.06 -29.28
N LEU A 1189 -19.06 3.77 -28.09
CA LEU A 1189 -20.17 2.82 -27.91
C LEU A 1189 -21.52 3.52 -27.76
N GLU A 1190 -21.52 4.78 -27.31
CA GLU A 1190 -22.63 5.73 -27.44
C GLU A 1190 -22.67 6.31 -28.85
#